data_AF-A0A939UYU3-F1
#
_entry.id   AF-A0A939UYU3-F1
#
_cell.length_a   1.000
_cell.length_b   1.000
_cell.length_c   1.000
_cell.angle_alpha   90.00
_cell.angle_beta   90.00
_cell.angle_gamma   90.00
#
_symmetry.space_group_name_H-M   'P 1'
#
loop_
_entity.id
_entity.type
_entity.pdbx_description
1 polymer ?
#
loop_
_entity_poly.entity_id
_entity_poly.type
_entity_poly.pdbx_seq_one_letter_code
_entity_poly.pdbx_strand_id
1 'polypeptide(L)'
;MNRLLFTFILAFVFHVPIWSQTDVTHLIVNPDFEEEGIQGWKTKGIGPQTNSSFKLKHGNTYAETWTGRGSKLSDTYLTQVLTNVPIGVYTLTVVGHNIQEDTPNAKQKGAWLVAGNSRTAIEVDGEYSVTTTCGNGTMTIGILLEGCTGNWFAVDNFRMTHTIVADSLQPYIQQLIAEAEAADLHLSSPEQTELDESIAVLKTFVGSQQTDGLMEAMQRVQAAMRAYLLSQASEEHPYNMTDAITNPSFEDNGTKGWIVADMGPQSNDAFKKKEGQIYMERWTWNGNAVGDGSVRQVVKNLPLGNYRLTAMAENIQEDTPSSKKNGAWIYAGDQQTPVYTTAQYEVKFTCITGEAEIGFMAKNAQGNKISVDNFQLWFLGTSYEANLAQLQQRIQTAEELTSQHLNADTLEVLTQAIAQAKAYQEGQDMTSIAATLNDAISKAEASIASYELLSKAISSARLALKIGGEKERDTYENCINTAQALYDNPQASNEDLTGMVATLERAQFVYRLANGSGTVPVVTTYPDVIYGCKAAVGRMSVKATNLREQGFCWSTNPEPTVFDSISTTYYDFNGKVYLIPDLQPSTTYYVRAYAISTRYAVGYGDVVRIITLPEADVQYSYNMAGDDATNERIDNACKTAVSYLNTWTSIRGYRPSVNYDPGDDGAHGSYGGWITIGAAFAQNPGTVMHEMGHGIGVGQHWRYTSWDSPLHPTMYWTGERANRVFAFFENQKDVFDSEGNFVSGGNHTVADGDRVHVCYGLSGVTAPIDLLRQAAFYQGMYEDGMPAVGDGACPFYSFDGKEGEKYYLTNEKYGTIKKFVATLPTGRISYKTIDINEVANDDNCAWYVNYDPKTGFYHIQNVETGRYLSFRSGTFTTQAVNTLTGAEDIHMMPSRLTMTIETDDTTMTIKPYWLARGNRVESPEVLSAVSATSSSLSVPQLNFYDTATVQHWAFLSATQIAQLTGNKNDTAIKNLTTPLSQGEEVLYNLQGQRISVNSVFSAPSVLPKGVYIINHKKIFVK
;
A
#
# COMPACT_ATOMS: atom_id res chain seq x y z
N MET A 1 -29.21 -33.64 -49.34
CA MET A 1 -28.03 -34.53 -49.34
C MET A 1 -26.86 -33.67 -48.90
N ASN A 2 -26.05 -34.14 -47.94
CA ASN A 2 -25.07 -33.42 -47.11
C ASN A 2 -25.66 -32.68 -45.88
N ARG A 3 -26.04 -33.45 -44.86
CA ARG A 3 -26.04 -32.99 -43.46
C ARG A 3 -24.69 -33.40 -42.86
N LEU A 4 -23.85 -32.42 -42.52
CA LEU A 4 -22.69 -32.66 -41.65
C LEU A 4 -23.24 -33.00 -40.26
N LEU A 5 -23.04 -34.24 -39.84
CA LEU A 5 -23.15 -34.64 -38.45
C LEU A 5 -22.04 -33.92 -37.67
N PHE A 6 -22.42 -33.14 -36.65
CA PHE A 6 -21.54 -32.92 -35.50
C PHE A 6 -21.61 -34.17 -34.63
N THR A 7 -20.79 -35.17 -34.95
CA THR A 7 -20.55 -36.33 -34.09
C THR A 7 -19.27 -36.05 -33.30
N PHE A 8 -19.39 -35.65 -32.03
CA PHE A 8 -18.32 -35.90 -31.07
C PHE A 8 -18.49 -37.33 -30.56
N ILE A 9 -17.92 -38.28 -31.30
CA ILE A 9 -17.75 -39.68 -30.86
C ILE A 9 -16.53 -39.71 -29.96
N LEU A 10 -16.73 -39.84 -28.65
CA LEU A 10 -15.70 -40.36 -27.75
C LEU A 10 -15.89 -41.88 -27.67
N ALA A 11 -15.36 -42.59 -28.67
CA ALA A 11 -15.25 -44.05 -28.63
C ALA A 11 -13.94 -44.44 -27.96
N PHE A 12 -13.99 -44.79 -26.67
CA PHE A 12 -13.00 -45.70 -26.07
C PHE A 12 -13.73 -46.98 -25.67
N VAL A 13 -13.69 -47.97 -26.55
CA VAL A 13 -14.06 -49.34 -26.23
C VAL A 13 -12.89 -49.95 -25.46
N PHE A 14 -13.02 -50.06 -24.14
CA PHE A 14 -12.30 -51.07 -23.36
C PHE A 14 -13.30 -51.99 -22.69
N HIS A 15 -13.31 -53.26 -23.11
CA HIS A 15 -13.90 -54.32 -22.30
C HIS A 15 -13.02 -54.53 -21.07
N VAL A 16 -13.52 -54.18 -19.88
CA VAL A 16 -12.97 -54.63 -18.60
C VAL A 16 -14.12 -55.20 -17.76
N PRO A 17 -14.00 -56.41 -17.19
CA PRO A 17 -15.07 -57.01 -16.42
C PRO A 17 -15.19 -56.37 -15.03
N ILE A 18 -16.43 -56.12 -14.60
CA ILE A 18 -17.01 -56.23 -13.25
C ILE A 18 -16.13 -55.62 -12.11
N TRP A 19 -16.56 -54.44 -11.61
CA TRP A 19 -16.05 -53.62 -10.48
C TRP A 19 -14.87 -52.65 -10.74
N SER A 20 -14.80 -51.92 -11.86
CA SER A 20 -13.78 -50.86 -12.00
C SER A 20 -14.25 -49.50 -11.45
N GLN A 21 -13.85 -49.22 -10.22
CA GLN A 21 -13.84 -47.87 -9.64
C GLN A 21 -12.92 -46.98 -10.51
N THR A 22 -13.44 -45.88 -11.07
CA THR A 22 -12.67 -44.95 -11.93
C THR A 22 -12.10 -43.81 -11.09
N ASP A 23 -10.81 -43.53 -11.20
CA ASP A 23 -10.20 -42.37 -10.55
C ASP A 23 -10.64 -41.07 -11.25
N VAL A 24 -11.23 -40.17 -10.49
CA VAL A 24 -11.73 -38.87 -10.93
C VAL A 24 -11.18 -37.73 -10.06
N THR A 25 -10.01 -37.95 -9.45
CA THR A 25 -9.35 -36.96 -8.58
C THR A 25 -9.05 -35.64 -9.30
N HIS A 26 -8.88 -35.68 -10.62
CA HIS A 26 -8.71 -34.49 -11.47
C HIS A 26 -9.88 -33.50 -11.43
N LEU A 27 -11.05 -33.89 -10.91
CA LEU A 27 -12.17 -32.99 -10.70
C LEU A 27 -11.94 -32.08 -9.48
N ILE A 28 -11.06 -32.46 -8.57
CA ILE A 28 -10.69 -31.69 -7.39
C ILE A 28 -9.54 -30.76 -7.78
N VAL A 29 -9.71 -29.46 -7.55
CA VAL A 29 -8.62 -28.49 -7.75
C VAL A 29 -7.68 -28.59 -6.55
N ASN A 30 -6.38 -28.74 -6.82
CA ASN A 30 -5.33 -28.79 -5.81
C ASN A 30 -5.61 -29.83 -4.69
N PRO A 31 -5.74 -31.13 -5.03
CA PRO A 31 -6.16 -32.19 -4.11
C PRO A 31 -5.13 -32.57 -3.03
N ASP A 32 -3.87 -32.19 -3.22
CA ASP A 32 -2.72 -32.47 -2.36
C ASP A 32 -2.03 -31.20 -1.84
N PHE A 33 -2.59 -30.01 -2.12
CA PHE A 33 -2.11 -28.72 -1.62
C PHE A 33 -0.71 -28.29 -2.10
N GLU A 34 -0.18 -28.91 -3.16
CA GLU A 34 1.15 -28.58 -3.71
C GLU A 34 1.15 -27.32 -4.61
N GLU A 35 -0.02 -26.89 -5.09
CA GLU A 35 -0.15 -25.73 -5.98
C GLU A 35 -0.65 -24.50 -5.20
N GLU A 36 0.27 -23.56 -4.89
CA GLU A 36 -0.03 -22.28 -4.24
C GLU A 36 -0.82 -22.38 -2.91
N GLY A 37 -0.59 -23.44 -2.11
CA GLY A 37 -1.20 -23.62 -0.79
C GLY A 37 -2.59 -24.26 -0.85
N ILE A 38 -3.64 -23.56 -0.39
CA ILE A 38 -5.04 -24.06 -0.40
C ILE A 38 -5.88 -23.47 -1.55
N GLN A 39 -5.23 -23.06 -2.64
CA GLN A 39 -5.90 -22.49 -3.81
C GLN A 39 -7.01 -23.43 -4.32
N GLY A 40 -8.18 -22.86 -4.63
CA GLY A 40 -9.36 -23.63 -5.04
C GLY A 40 -10.22 -24.16 -3.89
N TRP A 41 -9.81 -24.00 -2.63
CA TRP A 41 -10.56 -24.43 -1.45
C TRP A 41 -11.08 -23.25 -0.62
N LYS A 42 -12.32 -23.34 -0.16
CA LYS A 42 -12.93 -22.45 0.84
C LYS A 42 -12.56 -22.96 2.22
N THR A 43 -11.87 -22.17 3.02
CA THR A 43 -11.53 -22.55 4.39
C THR A 43 -12.04 -21.55 5.41
N LYS A 44 -12.27 -22.04 6.62
CA LYS A 44 -12.22 -21.30 7.86
C LYS A 44 -11.29 -22.10 8.75
N GLY A 45 -10.20 -21.49 9.25
CA GLY A 45 -9.33 -22.05 10.30
C GLY A 45 -8.48 -23.29 9.96
N ILE A 46 -8.45 -23.78 8.71
CA ILE A 46 -7.57 -24.88 8.27
C ILE A 46 -6.61 -24.32 7.20
N GLY A 47 -5.30 -24.36 7.45
CA GLY A 47 -4.29 -23.73 6.59
C GLY A 47 -3.23 -24.69 6.07
N PRO A 48 -2.50 -24.33 5.00
CA PRO A 48 -1.43 -25.16 4.45
C PRO A 48 -0.21 -25.18 5.38
N GLN A 49 0.46 -26.31 5.48
CA GLN A 49 1.65 -26.55 6.29
C GLN A 49 2.69 -27.34 5.51
N THR A 50 3.95 -26.92 5.58
CA THR A 50 5.05 -27.55 4.83
C THR A 50 6.01 -28.37 5.71
N ASN A 51 5.76 -28.38 7.01
CA ASN A 51 6.61 -29.06 7.99
C ASN A 51 6.43 -30.60 7.92
N SER A 52 7.23 -31.36 8.68
CA SER A 52 7.22 -32.84 8.65
C SER A 52 6.50 -33.48 9.84
N SER A 53 5.61 -32.74 10.51
CA SER A 53 4.92 -33.19 11.72
C SER A 53 3.82 -34.19 11.40
N PHE A 54 2.98 -33.93 10.39
CA PHE A 54 1.97 -34.88 9.91
C PHE A 54 2.64 -35.98 9.06
N LYS A 55 2.63 -37.22 9.57
CA LYS A 55 3.36 -38.35 8.96
C LYS A 55 2.66 -38.98 7.76
N LEU A 56 1.37 -38.75 7.61
CA LEU A 56 0.59 -39.28 6.48
C LEU A 56 0.60 -38.34 5.27
N LYS A 57 1.24 -37.17 5.36
CA LYS A 57 1.29 -36.19 4.26
C LYS A 57 1.85 -36.81 2.98
N HIS A 58 1.33 -36.37 1.85
CA HIS A 58 1.73 -36.77 0.51
C HIS A 58 2.27 -35.55 -0.23
N GLY A 59 3.58 -35.44 -0.33
CA GLY A 59 4.24 -34.25 -0.90
C GLY A 59 4.90 -33.40 0.17
N ASN A 60 4.99 -32.10 -0.09
CA ASN A 60 5.60 -31.11 0.79
C ASN A 60 4.58 -30.45 1.72
N THR A 61 3.35 -30.25 1.24
CA THR A 61 2.30 -29.44 1.86
C THR A 61 1.12 -30.31 2.30
N TYR A 62 0.47 -29.97 3.40
CA TYR A 62 -0.79 -30.57 3.84
C TYR A 62 -1.66 -29.52 4.53
N ALA A 63 -2.95 -29.79 4.73
CA ALA A 63 -3.85 -28.87 5.41
C ALA A 63 -3.97 -29.21 6.90
N GLU A 64 -3.82 -28.22 7.77
CA GLU A 64 -3.75 -28.40 9.22
C GLU A 64 -4.56 -27.35 9.98
N THR A 65 -5.10 -27.77 11.12
CA THR A 65 -5.44 -26.87 12.23
C THR A 65 -5.03 -27.50 13.55
N TRP A 66 -4.41 -26.70 14.42
CA TRP A 66 -3.80 -27.19 15.65
C TRP A 66 -4.02 -26.19 16.79
N THR A 67 -4.23 -26.71 17.98
CA THR A 67 -4.26 -25.94 19.24
C THR A 67 -3.47 -26.69 20.32
N GLY A 68 -3.13 -26.00 21.41
CA GLY A 68 -2.27 -26.54 22.46
C GLY A 68 -2.79 -27.82 23.11
N ARG A 69 -1.86 -28.64 23.61
CA ARG A 69 -2.15 -29.93 24.27
C ARG A 69 -3.20 -29.81 25.37
N GLY A 70 -4.18 -30.72 25.36
CA GLY A 70 -5.30 -30.74 26.30
C GLY A 70 -6.46 -29.82 25.92
N SER A 71 -6.34 -29.04 24.85
CA SER A 71 -7.41 -28.20 24.30
C SER A 71 -8.22 -28.95 23.23
N LYS A 72 -9.26 -28.28 22.70
CA LYS A 72 -10.15 -28.79 21.66
C LYS A 72 -10.16 -27.84 20.48
N LEU A 73 -10.14 -28.37 19.26
CA LEU A 73 -10.29 -27.58 18.04
C LEU A 73 -11.68 -26.94 17.98
N SER A 74 -11.74 -25.70 17.48
CA SER A 74 -12.98 -24.97 17.24
C SER A 74 -13.71 -25.48 15.99
N ASP A 75 -14.99 -25.13 15.88
CA ASP A 75 -15.80 -25.45 14.70
C ASP A 75 -15.27 -24.71 13.47
N THR A 76 -14.90 -25.47 12.44
CA THR A 76 -14.12 -24.96 11.31
C THR A 76 -14.33 -25.82 10.07
N TYR A 77 -13.87 -25.38 8.89
CA TYR A 77 -14.10 -26.16 7.65
C TYR A 77 -13.02 -25.94 6.59
N LEU A 78 -12.92 -26.90 5.67
CA LEU A 78 -12.14 -26.81 4.43
C LEU A 78 -12.96 -27.49 3.33
N THR A 79 -13.57 -26.75 2.42
CA THR A 79 -14.51 -27.29 1.42
C THR A 79 -14.25 -26.77 0.01
N GLN A 80 -14.64 -27.54 -0.99
CA GLN A 80 -14.60 -27.17 -2.40
C GLN A 80 -15.93 -27.54 -3.07
N VAL A 81 -16.46 -26.64 -3.91
CA VAL A 81 -17.66 -26.92 -4.71
C VAL A 81 -17.21 -27.37 -6.09
N LEU A 82 -17.49 -28.61 -6.42
CA LEU A 82 -17.24 -29.20 -7.73
C LEU A 82 -18.44 -28.90 -8.65
N THR A 83 -18.19 -28.47 -9.88
CA THR A 83 -19.21 -28.23 -10.92
C THR A 83 -18.93 -29.13 -12.13
N ASN A 84 -19.95 -29.35 -12.97
CA ASN A 84 -19.91 -30.32 -14.08
C ASN A 84 -19.57 -31.75 -13.63
N VAL A 85 -19.92 -32.11 -12.39
CA VAL A 85 -19.69 -33.44 -11.84
C VAL A 85 -20.67 -34.42 -12.49
N PRO A 86 -20.21 -35.49 -13.16
CA PRO A 86 -21.10 -36.48 -13.74
C PRO A 86 -22.07 -37.07 -12.69
N ILE A 87 -23.31 -37.38 -13.07
CA ILE A 87 -24.32 -37.96 -12.17
C ILE A 87 -23.96 -39.40 -11.77
N GLY A 88 -23.50 -39.63 -10.55
CA GLY A 88 -23.00 -40.94 -10.17
C GLY A 88 -22.72 -41.09 -8.68
N VAL A 89 -22.22 -42.27 -8.30
CA VAL A 89 -21.79 -42.54 -6.92
C VAL A 89 -20.30 -42.27 -6.80
N TYR A 90 -19.94 -41.42 -5.86
CA TYR A 90 -18.56 -40.98 -5.61
C TYR A 90 -18.11 -41.45 -4.25
N THR A 91 -16.89 -41.99 -4.19
CA THR A 91 -16.17 -42.22 -2.95
C THR A 91 -15.00 -41.25 -2.88
N LEU A 92 -15.08 -40.31 -1.95
CA LEU A 92 -14.01 -39.40 -1.61
C LEU A 92 -13.18 -40.02 -0.49
N THR A 93 -11.87 -40.06 -0.67
CA THR A 93 -10.89 -40.66 0.23
C THR A 93 -9.82 -39.62 0.58
N VAL A 94 -9.44 -39.55 1.86
CA VAL A 94 -8.35 -38.68 2.35
C VAL A 94 -7.47 -39.46 3.31
N VAL A 95 -6.24 -39.00 3.50
CA VAL A 95 -5.47 -39.36 4.69
C VAL A 95 -5.59 -38.21 5.69
N GLY A 96 -5.84 -38.53 6.95
CA GLY A 96 -6.11 -37.50 7.93
C GLY A 96 -6.08 -38.02 9.35
N HIS A 97 -6.10 -37.10 10.30
CA HIS A 97 -6.24 -37.41 11.70
C HIS A 97 -6.97 -36.31 12.46
N ASN A 98 -7.53 -36.67 13.61
CA ASN A 98 -8.07 -35.77 14.60
C ASN A 98 -7.59 -36.34 15.94
N ILE A 99 -6.50 -35.83 16.50
CA ILE A 99 -5.87 -36.45 17.67
C ILE A 99 -5.77 -35.49 18.84
N GLN A 100 -5.64 -36.05 20.03
CA GLN A 100 -5.11 -35.35 21.18
C GLN A 100 -3.64 -35.75 21.32
N GLU A 101 -2.71 -34.81 21.26
CA GLU A 101 -1.26 -35.09 21.23
C GLU A 101 -0.71 -35.84 22.45
N ASP A 102 -1.38 -35.74 23.61
CA ASP A 102 -1.01 -36.48 24.81
C ASP A 102 -1.42 -37.96 24.76
N THR A 103 -2.39 -38.27 23.91
CA THR A 103 -3.03 -39.58 23.75
C THR A 103 -3.33 -39.82 22.27
N PRO A 104 -2.32 -39.81 21.37
CA PRO A 104 -2.53 -39.74 19.93
C PRO A 104 -3.25 -40.95 19.31
N ASN A 105 -3.31 -42.07 20.05
CA ASN A 105 -4.03 -43.27 19.64
C ASN A 105 -5.48 -43.34 20.18
N ALA A 106 -5.91 -42.36 20.99
CA ALA A 106 -7.28 -42.29 21.49
C ALA A 106 -8.18 -41.63 20.45
N LYS A 107 -9.25 -42.34 20.07
CA LYS A 107 -10.25 -41.86 19.11
C LYS A 107 -10.88 -40.55 19.57
N GLN A 108 -10.70 -39.51 18.77
CA GLN A 108 -11.36 -38.22 18.97
C GLN A 108 -12.63 -38.13 18.12
N LYS A 109 -13.52 -37.22 18.51
CA LYS A 109 -14.78 -36.95 17.82
C LYS A 109 -14.75 -35.57 17.19
N GLY A 110 -15.71 -35.32 16.31
CA GLY A 110 -16.03 -34.00 15.80
C GLY A 110 -15.33 -33.59 14.49
N ALA A 111 -14.44 -34.41 13.92
CA ALA A 111 -13.92 -34.17 12.57
C ALA A 111 -14.65 -35.04 11.56
N TRP A 112 -15.06 -34.47 10.43
CA TRP A 112 -15.87 -35.13 9.42
C TRP A 112 -15.31 -34.89 8.02
N LEU A 113 -15.04 -35.98 7.30
CA LEU A 113 -14.92 -35.95 5.84
C LEU A 113 -16.34 -35.86 5.25
N VAL A 114 -16.59 -34.90 4.38
CA VAL A 114 -17.91 -34.65 3.77
C VAL A 114 -17.86 -34.71 2.25
N ALA A 115 -18.93 -35.25 1.67
CA ALA A 115 -19.19 -35.20 0.23
C ALA A 115 -20.71 -35.17 0.00
N GLY A 116 -21.21 -34.08 -0.58
CA GLY A 116 -22.64 -33.78 -0.65
C GLY A 116 -23.28 -33.78 0.74
N ASN A 117 -24.34 -34.58 0.91
CA ASN A 117 -25.03 -34.75 2.20
C ASN A 117 -24.45 -35.89 3.07
N SER A 118 -23.43 -36.60 2.59
CA SER A 118 -22.81 -37.73 3.30
C SER A 118 -21.59 -37.28 4.09
N ARG A 119 -21.32 -37.95 5.22
CA ARG A 119 -20.13 -37.71 6.04
C ARG A 119 -19.56 -38.96 6.72
N THR A 120 -18.25 -38.99 6.91
CA THR A 120 -17.51 -40.02 7.67
C THR A 120 -16.63 -39.36 8.73
N ALA A 121 -16.60 -39.90 9.95
CA ALA A 121 -15.80 -39.35 11.04
C ALA A 121 -14.29 -39.64 10.85
N ILE A 122 -13.45 -38.64 11.13
CA ILE A 122 -11.99 -38.76 11.23
C ILE A 122 -11.62 -38.74 12.72
N GLU A 123 -10.95 -39.78 13.23
CA GLU A 123 -10.79 -40.00 14.68
C GLU A 123 -9.35 -40.16 15.18
N VAL A 124 -8.44 -40.66 14.34
CA VAL A 124 -7.01 -40.92 14.59
C VAL A 124 -6.26 -40.95 13.25
N ASP A 125 -4.93 -41.11 13.26
CA ASP A 125 -4.13 -41.34 12.06
C ASP A 125 -4.71 -42.49 11.22
N GLY A 126 -5.13 -42.18 10.00
CA GLY A 126 -5.66 -43.18 9.08
C GLY A 126 -6.09 -42.63 7.72
N GLU A 127 -6.61 -43.55 6.91
CA GLU A 127 -7.27 -43.23 5.65
C GLU A 127 -8.79 -43.36 5.84
N TYR A 128 -9.52 -42.34 5.40
CA TYR A 128 -10.97 -42.22 5.60
C TYR A 128 -11.66 -42.04 4.27
N SER A 129 -12.83 -42.64 4.11
CA SER A 129 -13.63 -42.53 2.89
C SER A 129 -15.09 -42.21 3.19
N VAL A 130 -15.71 -41.39 2.35
CA VAL A 130 -17.15 -41.10 2.37
C VAL A 130 -17.73 -41.35 0.99
N THR A 131 -18.88 -42.04 0.94
CA THR A 131 -19.59 -42.32 -0.31
C THR A 131 -20.84 -41.47 -0.41
N THR A 132 -21.06 -40.86 -1.58
CA THR A 132 -22.19 -39.97 -1.84
C THR A 132 -22.69 -40.11 -3.28
N THR A 133 -23.82 -39.51 -3.60
CA THR A 133 -24.38 -39.47 -4.96
C THR A 133 -24.51 -38.02 -5.41
N CYS A 134 -24.02 -37.70 -6.61
CA CYS A 134 -24.26 -36.40 -7.25
C CYS A 134 -25.37 -36.57 -8.29
N GLY A 135 -26.44 -35.77 -8.23
CA GLY A 135 -27.61 -35.90 -9.11
C GLY A 135 -27.88 -34.70 -10.04
N ASN A 136 -27.17 -33.59 -9.85
CA ASN A 136 -27.47 -32.29 -10.46
C ASN A 136 -26.24 -31.58 -11.04
N GLY A 137 -25.13 -32.29 -11.24
CA GLY A 137 -23.92 -31.71 -11.83
C GLY A 137 -23.03 -30.92 -10.86
N THR A 138 -23.42 -30.79 -9.57
CA THR A 138 -22.67 -30.01 -8.58
C THR A 138 -22.57 -30.78 -7.26
N MET A 139 -21.42 -30.70 -6.57
CA MET A 139 -21.21 -31.38 -5.29
C MET A 139 -20.19 -30.64 -4.41
N THR A 140 -20.52 -30.43 -3.14
CA THR A 140 -19.56 -29.91 -2.15
C THR A 140 -18.79 -31.07 -1.52
N ILE A 141 -17.46 -30.97 -1.48
CA ILE A 141 -16.57 -31.92 -0.80
C ILE A 141 -15.72 -31.20 0.24
N GLY A 142 -15.15 -31.93 1.20
CA GLY A 142 -14.15 -31.37 2.11
C GLY A 142 -14.19 -31.91 3.53
N ILE A 143 -13.79 -31.08 4.49
CA ILE A 143 -13.74 -31.34 5.93
C ILE A 143 -14.65 -30.37 6.68
N LEU A 144 -15.40 -30.90 7.64
CA LEU A 144 -16.08 -30.12 8.69
C LEU A 144 -15.57 -30.56 10.06
N LEU A 145 -15.13 -29.60 10.88
CA LEU A 145 -14.86 -29.81 12.30
C LEU A 145 -16.04 -29.20 13.09
N GLU A 146 -16.72 -30.02 13.88
CA GLU A 146 -17.91 -29.69 14.66
C GLU A 146 -17.81 -30.37 16.04
N GLY A 147 -17.56 -29.59 17.09
CA GLY A 147 -17.43 -30.11 18.46
C GLY A 147 -16.22 -31.04 18.64
N CYS A 148 -15.09 -30.72 18.02
CA CYS A 148 -13.89 -31.55 18.06
C CYS A 148 -13.42 -31.84 19.50
N THR A 149 -12.98 -33.08 19.77
CA THR A 149 -12.36 -33.44 21.05
C THR A 149 -10.83 -33.51 20.98
N GLY A 150 -10.27 -33.60 19.78
CA GLY A 150 -8.83 -33.51 19.53
C GLY A 150 -8.33 -32.07 19.53
N ASN A 151 -7.03 -31.91 19.77
CA ASN A 151 -6.33 -30.62 19.68
C ASN A 151 -5.60 -30.45 18.35
N TRP A 152 -5.50 -31.50 17.54
CA TRP A 152 -4.77 -31.46 16.28
C TRP A 152 -5.53 -32.19 15.17
N PHE A 153 -5.79 -31.48 14.07
CA PHE A 153 -6.37 -32.01 12.86
C PHE A 153 -5.45 -31.70 11.69
N ALA A 154 -5.22 -32.69 10.85
CA ALA A 154 -4.49 -32.58 9.62
C ALA A 154 -5.13 -33.50 8.59
N VAL A 155 -5.12 -33.07 7.34
CA VAL A 155 -5.66 -33.81 6.21
C VAL A 155 -4.81 -33.55 4.98
N ASP A 156 -4.72 -34.56 4.14
CA ASP A 156 -4.01 -34.49 2.87
C ASP A 156 -4.55 -35.54 1.87
N ASN A 157 -4.06 -35.48 0.64
CA ASN A 157 -4.23 -36.49 -0.40
C ASN A 157 -5.70 -36.82 -0.68
N PHE A 158 -6.48 -35.80 -1.02
CA PHE A 158 -7.86 -35.98 -1.46
C PHE A 158 -7.87 -36.76 -2.77
N ARG A 159 -8.43 -37.96 -2.73
CA ARG A 159 -8.62 -38.82 -3.89
C ARG A 159 -10.10 -39.04 -4.07
N MET A 160 -10.59 -38.92 -5.30
CA MET A 160 -11.99 -39.18 -5.58
C MET A 160 -12.10 -40.24 -6.63
N THR A 161 -13.01 -41.17 -6.36
CA THR A 161 -13.30 -42.26 -7.25
C THR A 161 -14.78 -42.30 -7.55
N HIS A 162 -15.09 -42.70 -8.77
CA HIS A 162 -16.43 -42.78 -9.29
C HIS A 162 -16.76 -44.25 -9.56
N THR A 163 -17.91 -44.69 -9.04
CA THR A 163 -18.47 -46.02 -9.29
C THR A 163 -19.93 -45.86 -9.69
N ILE A 164 -20.40 -46.69 -10.61
CA ILE A 164 -21.81 -46.70 -10.97
C ILE A 164 -22.49 -47.79 -10.16
N VAL A 165 -23.34 -47.41 -9.21
CA VAL A 165 -24.19 -48.34 -8.46
C VAL A 165 -25.63 -48.15 -8.96
N ALA A 166 -26.07 -49.06 -9.82
CA ALA A 166 -27.37 -48.97 -10.49
C ALA A 166 -28.54 -48.75 -9.52
N ASP A 167 -28.54 -49.43 -8.37
CA ASP A 167 -29.59 -49.34 -7.35
C ASP A 167 -29.69 -47.97 -6.69
N SER A 168 -28.55 -47.33 -6.40
CA SER A 168 -28.50 -46.03 -5.70
C SER A 168 -28.95 -44.87 -6.58
N LEU A 169 -28.88 -45.03 -7.91
CA LEU A 169 -29.27 -44.00 -8.88
C LEU A 169 -30.76 -44.05 -9.27
N GLN A 170 -31.48 -45.12 -8.92
CA GLN A 170 -32.90 -45.29 -9.29
C GLN A 170 -33.82 -44.14 -8.89
N PRO A 171 -33.71 -43.54 -7.68
CA PRO A 171 -34.55 -42.38 -7.31
C PRO A 171 -34.30 -41.16 -8.21
N TYR A 172 -33.05 -40.93 -8.60
CA TYR A 172 -32.65 -39.81 -9.46
C TYR A 172 -33.06 -40.04 -10.92
N ILE A 173 -32.93 -41.27 -11.41
CA ILE A 173 -33.44 -41.66 -12.75
C ILE A 173 -34.94 -41.38 -12.82
N GLN A 174 -35.70 -41.80 -11.80
CA GLN A 174 -37.15 -41.58 -11.75
C GLN A 174 -37.50 -40.09 -11.64
N GLN A 175 -36.78 -39.32 -10.83
CA GLN A 175 -36.98 -37.88 -10.71
C GLN A 175 -36.68 -37.15 -12.04
N LEU A 176 -35.55 -37.43 -12.68
CA LEU A 176 -35.16 -36.79 -13.93
C LEU A 176 -36.13 -37.13 -15.07
N ILE A 177 -36.61 -38.38 -15.14
CA ILE A 177 -37.68 -38.76 -16.07
C ILE A 177 -38.95 -37.97 -15.77
N ALA A 178 -39.38 -37.88 -14.51
CA ALA A 178 -40.60 -37.16 -14.14
C ALA A 178 -40.51 -35.65 -14.45
N GLU A 179 -39.36 -35.02 -14.21
CA GLU A 179 -39.12 -33.61 -14.56
C GLU A 179 -39.14 -33.40 -16.07
N ALA A 180 -38.48 -34.28 -16.83
CA ALA A 180 -38.45 -34.21 -18.29
C ALA A 180 -39.84 -34.45 -18.92
N GLU A 181 -40.59 -35.43 -18.42
CA GLU A 181 -41.98 -35.70 -18.82
C GLU A 181 -42.95 -34.59 -18.42
N ALA A 182 -42.69 -33.88 -17.31
CA ALA A 182 -43.50 -32.74 -16.92
C ALA A 182 -43.23 -31.49 -17.78
N ALA A 183 -42.00 -31.36 -18.31
CA ALA A 183 -41.65 -30.31 -19.26
C ALA A 183 -42.15 -30.60 -20.68
N ASP A 184 -42.33 -31.88 -21.03
CA ASP A 184 -42.77 -32.38 -22.33
C ASP A 184 -44.21 -31.93 -22.68
N LEU A 185 -44.39 -31.28 -23.84
CA LEU A 185 -45.70 -30.85 -24.36
C LEU A 185 -46.14 -31.67 -25.60
N HIS A 186 -45.37 -32.70 -25.99
CA HIS A 186 -45.58 -33.59 -27.14
C HIS A 186 -45.69 -32.85 -28.49
N LEU A 187 -44.74 -31.95 -28.75
CA LEU A 187 -44.70 -31.15 -29.98
C LEU A 187 -44.04 -31.90 -31.16
N SER A 188 -44.22 -31.43 -32.39
CA SER A 188 -43.54 -31.99 -33.58
C SER A 188 -42.23 -31.23 -33.89
N SER A 189 -41.31 -31.11 -32.92
CA SER A 189 -40.01 -30.44 -33.10
C SER A 189 -38.82 -31.42 -32.99
N PRO A 190 -37.66 -31.09 -33.58
CA PRO A 190 -36.43 -31.88 -33.40
C PRO A 190 -35.98 -31.97 -31.93
N GLU A 191 -36.10 -30.87 -31.17
CA GLU A 191 -35.71 -30.82 -29.75
C GLU A 191 -36.65 -31.67 -28.89
N GLN A 192 -37.94 -31.70 -29.22
CA GLN A 192 -38.90 -32.63 -28.60
C GLN A 192 -38.54 -34.08 -28.94
N THR A 193 -38.25 -34.37 -30.21
CA THR A 193 -37.87 -35.73 -30.64
C THR A 193 -36.63 -36.21 -29.88
N GLU A 194 -35.63 -35.35 -29.73
CA GLU A 194 -34.42 -35.64 -28.97
C GLU A 194 -34.71 -35.84 -27.47
N LEU A 195 -35.61 -35.04 -26.88
CA LEU A 195 -36.07 -35.21 -25.50
C LEU A 195 -36.78 -36.55 -25.31
N ASP A 196 -37.73 -36.89 -26.19
CA ASP A 196 -38.48 -38.14 -26.17
C ASP A 196 -37.56 -39.36 -26.32
N GLU A 197 -36.64 -39.32 -27.27
CA GLU A 197 -35.64 -40.38 -27.49
C GLU A 197 -34.73 -40.54 -26.27
N SER A 198 -34.29 -39.42 -25.68
CA SER A 198 -33.43 -39.43 -24.50
C SER A 198 -34.16 -39.99 -23.27
N ILE A 199 -35.42 -39.60 -23.06
CA ILE A 199 -36.28 -40.14 -22.00
C ILE A 199 -36.50 -41.65 -22.23
N ALA A 200 -36.76 -42.07 -23.47
CA ALA A 200 -36.97 -43.47 -23.81
C ALA A 200 -35.73 -44.33 -23.52
N VAL A 201 -34.54 -43.83 -23.85
CA VAL A 201 -33.26 -44.47 -23.50
C VAL A 201 -33.08 -44.51 -21.99
N LEU A 202 -33.32 -43.42 -21.26
CA LEU A 202 -33.16 -43.40 -19.81
C LEU A 202 -34.13 -44.35 -19.09
N LYS A 203 -35.37 -44.48 -19.60
CA LYS A 203 -36.37 -45.43 -19.10
C LYS A 203 -35.93 -46.89 -19.16
N THR A 204 -35.06 -47.28 -20.09
CA THR A 204 -34.57 -48.67 -20.14
C THR A 204 -33.73 -49.04 -18.93
N PHE A 205 -33.22 -48.05 -18.19
CA PHE A 205 -32.43 -48.25 -16.98
C PHE A 205 -33.27 -48.34 -15.69
N VAL A 206 -34.56 -48.03 -15.76
CA VAL A 206 -35.47 -48.07 -14.59
C VAL A 206 -35.62 -49.51 -14.10
N GLY A 207 -35.24 -49.75 -12.84
CA GLY A 207 -35.24 -51.08 -12.21
C GLY A 207 -34.18 -52.05 -12.76
N SER A 208 -33.31 -51.60 -13.66
CA SER A 208 -32.24 -52.42 -14.24
C SER A 208 -30.97 -52.36 -13.38
N GLN A 209 -30.14 -53.40 -13.48
CA GLN A 209 -28.77 -53.42 -12.92
C GLN A 209 -27.70 -52.95 -13.93
N GLN A 210 -28.12 -52.48 -15.12
CA GLN A 210 -27.20 -52.05 -16.18
C GLN A 210 -26.66 -50.65 -15.88
N THR A 211 -25.34 -50.48 -16.02
CA THR A 211 -24.65 -49.21 -15.74
C THR A 211 -23.98 -48.60 -16.97
N ASP A 212 -23.69 -49.41 -17.99
CA ASP A 212 -23.06 -48.98 -19.22
C ASP A 212 -23.98 -48.04 -20.00
N GLY A 213 -23.53 -46.81 -20.25
CA GLY A 213 -24.29 -45.76 -20.93
C GLY A 213 -25.33 -45.01 -20.09
N LEU A 214 -25.53 -45.38 -18.81
CA LEU A 214 -26.53 -44.74 -17.93
C LEU A 214 -26.26 -43.24 -17.74
N MET A 215 -25.00 -42.89 -17.45
CA MET A 215 -24.57 -41.50 -17.28
C MET A 215 -24.85 -40.66 -18.52
N GLU A 216 -24.44 -41.17 -19.69
CA GLU A 216 -24.63 -40.51 -20.97
C GLU A 216 -26.13 -40.31 -21.24
N ALA A 217 -26.97 -41.30 -20.92
CA ALA A 217 -28.41 -41.17 -21.01
C ALA A 217 -28.98 -40.09 -20.09
N MET A 218 -28.54 -40.01 -18.82
CA MET A 218 -28.98 -38.98 -17.88
C MET A 218 -28.55 -37.57 -18.32
N GLN A 219 -27.29 -37.40 -18.74
CA GLN A 219 -26.79 -36.13 -19.26
C GLN A 219 -27.48 -35.73 -20.57
N ARG A 220 -27.75 -36.71 -21.45
CA ARG A 220 -28.49 -36.50 -22.69
C ARG A 220 -29.91 -36.00 -22.40
N VAL A 221 -30.61 -36.56 -21.40
CA VAL A 221 -31.93 -36.05 -20.98
C VAL A 221 -31.84 -34.62 -20.44
N GLN A 222 -30.87 -34.30 -19.58
CA GLN A 222 -30.72 -32.92 -19.07
C GLN A 222 -30.39 -31.91 -20.18
N ALA A 223 -29.49 -32.27 -21.10
CA ALA A 223 -29.14 -31.43 -22.24
C ALA A 223 -30.32 -31.25 -23.20
N ALA A 224 -31.03 -32.35 -23.52
CA ALA A 224 -32.21 -32.34 -24.38
C ALA A 224 -33.35 -31.53 -23.74
N MET A 225 -33.58 -31.69 -22.43
CA MET A 225 -34.59 -30.92 -21.70
C MET A 225 -34.26 -29.42 -21.71
N ARG A 226 -33.01 -29.05 -21.47
CA ARG A 226 -32.57 -27.64 -21.55
C ARG A 226 -32.72 -27.08 -22.97
N ALA A 227 -32.29 -27.82 -23.98
CA ALA A 227 -32.43 -27.42 -25.39
C ALA A 227 -33.90 -27.25 -25.78
N TYR A 228 -34.75 -28.19 -25.34
CA TYR A 228 -36.19 -28.11 -25.52
C TYR A 228 -36.78 -26.88 -24.83
N LEU A 229 -36.51 -26.65 -23.53
CA LEU A 229 -37.02 -25.48 -22.80
C LEU A 229 -36.56 -24.14 -23.42
N LEU A 230 -35.31 -24.06 -23.90
CA LEU A 230 -34.83 -22.89 -24.64
C LEU A 230 -35.56 -22.72 -25.98
N SER A 231 -35.88 -23.81 -26.69
CA SER A 231 -36.63 -23.76 -27.96
C SER A 231 -38.07 -23.27 -27.79
N GLN A 232 -38.65 -23.49 -26.60
CA GLN A 232 -40.01 -23.05 -26.25
C GLN A 232 -40.05 -21.67 -25.59
N ALA A 233 -38.88 -21.11 -25.26
CA ALA A 233 -38.80 -19.82 -24.61
C ALA A 233 -39.44 -18.74 -25.50
N SER A 234 -40.27 -17.92 -24.89
CA SER A 234 -41.01 -16.83 -25.53
C SER A 234 -41.16 -15.68 -24.55
N GLU A 235 -41.76 -14.57 -24.98
CA GLU A 235 -42.06 -13.47 -24.07
C GLU A 235 -43.09 -13.89 -23.00
N GLU A 236 -44.06 -14.71 -23.37
CA GLU A 236 -45.09 -15.25 -22.48
C GLU A 236 -44.56 -16.38 -21.57
N HIS A 237 -43.57 -17.16 -22.05
CA HIS A 237 -42.95 -18.27 -21.32
C HIS A 237 -41.42 -18.14 -21.33
N PRO A 238 -40.85 -17.22 -20.54
CA PRO A 238 -39.41 -16.99 -20.52
C PRO A 238 -38.67 -18.09 -19.76
N TYR A 239 -37.44 -18.38 -20.18
CA TYR A 239 -36.53 -19.30 -19.47
C TYR A 239 -35.62 -18.52 -18.52
N ASN A 240 -35.59 -18.89 -17.23
CA ASN A 240 -34.74 -18.21 -16.24
C ASN A 240 -33.26 -18.55 -16.48
N MET A 241 -32.44 -17.52 -16.69
CA MET A 241 -31.00 -17.60 -16.88
C MET A 241 -30.22 -16.79 -15.85
N THR A 242 -30.82 -16.49 -14.70
CA THR A 242 -30.19 -15.69 -13.63
C THR A 242 -28.90 -16.33 -13.13
N ASP A 243 -28.79 -17.66 -13.15
CA ASP A 243 -27.56 -18.39 -12.78
C ASP A 243 -26.36 -18.10 -13.67
N ALA A 244 -26.57 -17.45 -14.83
CA ALA A 244 -25.48 -16.94 -15.66
C ALA A 244 -24.81 -15.68 -15.07
N ILE A 245 -25.49 -14.98 -14.16
CA ILE A 245 -24.98 -13.81 -13.45
C ILE A 245 -24.29 -14.29 -12.18
N THR A 246 -23.02 -13.93 -12.01
CA THR A 246 -22.30 -14.15 -10.75
C THR A 246 -22.81 -13.16 -9.71
N ASN A 247 -23.20 -13.66 -8.53
CA ASN A 247 -23.60 -12.84 -7.40
C ASN A 247 -24.70 -11.79 -7.74
N PRO A 248 -25.86 -12.22 -8.28
CA PRO A 248 -26.89 -11.33 -8.81
C PRO A 248 -27.53 -10.39 -7.78
N SER A 249 -27.47 -10.75 -6.49
CA SER A 249 -27.97 -9.95 -5.37
C SER A 249 -26.87 -9.56 -4.37
N PHE A 250 -25.60 -9.54 -4.80
CA PHE A 250 -24.47 -9.04 -3.99
C PHE A 250 -24.17 -9.75 -2.65
N GLU A 251 -24.85 -10.85 -2.34
CA GLU A 251 -24.70 -11.61 -1.09
C GLU A 251 -23.32 -12.27 -0.88
N ASP A 252 -22.58 -12.55 -1.96
CA ASP A 252 -21.23 -13.13 -1.87
C ASP A 252 -20.17 -12.00 -1.88
N ASN A 253 -19.75 -11.58 -0.68
CA ASN A 253 -18.69 -10.57 -0.51
C ASN A 253 -18.97 -9.22 -1.20
N GLY A 254 -20.25 -8.82 -1.32
CA GLY A 254 -20.66 -7.51 -1.85
C GLY A 254 -20.41 -7.33 -3.35
N THR A 255 -19.15 -7.17 -3.76
CA THR A 255 -18.76 -6.79 -5.12
C THR A 255 -18.18 -7.94 -5.94
N LYS A 256 -18.11 -9.17 -5.40
CA LYS A 256 -17.51 -10.31 -6.11
C LYS A 256 -18.25 -10.60 -7.41
N GLY A 257 -17.49 -10.66 -8.51
CA GLY A 257 -18.04 -10.86 -9.86
C GLY A 257 -18.49 -9.56 -10.56
N TRP A 258 -18.41 -8.42 -9.89
CA TRP A 258 -18.85 -7.11 -10.42
C TRP A 258 -17.69 -6.11 -10.47
N ILE A 259 -17.63 -5.35 -11.57
CA ILE A 259 -16.79 -4.16 -11.68
C ILE A 259 -17.61 -2.99 -11.12
N VAL A 260 -17.09 -2.37 -10.07
CA VAL A 260 -17.76 -1.30 -9.35
C VAL A 260 -16.95 -0.01 -9.45
N ALA A 261 -17.62 1.08 -9.80
CA ALA A 261 -17.06 2.42 -9.75
C ALA A 261 -17.98 3.29 -8.91
N ASP A 262 -17.42 3.93 -7.89
CA ASP A 262 -18.11 5.00 -7.15
C ASP A 262 -19.43 4.58 -6.46
N MET A 263 -19.65 3.28 -6.22
CA MET A 263 -20.74 2.72 -5.41
C MET A 263 -20.16 1.73 -4.38
N GLY A 264 -20.89 1.45 -3.29
CA GLY A 264 -20.43 0.55 -2.23
C GLY A 264 -21.54 -0.36 -1.68
N PRO A 265 -21.19 -1.57 -1.19
CA PRO A 265 -22.15 -2.50 -0.62
C PRO A 265 -22.70 -1.98 0.72
N GLN A 266 -23.99 -2.19 0.95
CA GLN A 266 -24.72 -1.80 2.16
C GLN A 266 -25.49 -2.99 2.71
N SER A 267 -25.43 -3.19 4.03
CA SER A 267 -26.18 -4.26 4.73
C SER A 267 -27.41 -3.75 5.49
N ASN A 268 -27.62 -2.44 5.50
CA ASN A 268 -28.72 -1.80 6.22
C ASN A 268 -30.08 -2.03 5.51
N ASP A 269 -31.19 -1.59 6.12
CA ASP A 269 -32.53 -1.74 5.54
C ASP A 269 -33.04 -0.47 4.83
N ALA A 270 -32.15 0.42 4.40
CA ALA A 270 -32.57 1.67 3.76
C ALA A 270 -33.14 1.43 2.35
N PHE A 271 -32.63 0.46 1.60
CA PHE A 271 -33.21 0.01 0.33
C PHE A 271 -34.26 -1.09 0.56
N LYS A 272 -35.54 -0.73 0.48
CA LYS A 272 -36.67 -1.63 0.85
C LYS A 272 -36.94 -2.76 -0.15
N LYS A 273 -36.27 -2.75 -1.30
CA LYS A 273 -36.45 -3.74 -2.38
C LYS A 273 -35.25 -4.69 -2.50
N LYS A 274 -34.32 -4.67 -1.54
CA LYS A 274 -33.17 -5.58 -1.52
C LYS A 274 -33.62 -7.05 -1.41
N GLU A 275 -32.87 -7.95 -2.02
CA GLU A 275 -33.02 -9.40 -1.95
C GLU A 275 -31.86 -9.96 -1.15
N GLY A 276 -32.12 -10.44 0.07
CA GLY A 276 -31.06 -10.86 0.99
C GLY A 276 -30.64 -9.73 1.94
N GLN A 277 -29.35 -9.67 2.26
CA GLN A 277 -28.80 -8.75 3.25
C GLN A 277 -28.08 -7.55 2.63
N ILE A 278 -27.46 -7.71 1.46
CA ILE A 278 -26.52 -6.77 0.85
C ILE A 278 -27.15 -6.16 -0.42
N TYR A 279 -26.92 -4.87 -0.65
CA TYR A 279 -27.23 -4.20 -1.92
C TYR A 279 -26.16 -3.15 -2.23
N MET A 280 -26.13 -2.61 -3.45
CA MET A 280 -25.15 -1.58 -3.84
C MET A 280 -25.76 -0.18 -3.78
N GLU A 281 -25.05 0.77 -3.17
CA GLU A 281 -25.53 2.14 -2.93
C GLU A 281 -24.46 3.20 -3.23
N ARG A 282 -24.91 4.40 -3.63
CA ARG A 282 -24.19 5.66 -3.40
C ARG A 282 -25.18 6.66 -2.81
N TRP A 283 -24.73 7.43 -1.81
CA TRP A 283 -25.57 8.37 -1.06
C TRP A 283 -24.84 9.68 -0.74
N THR A 284 -25.58 10.79 -0.75
CA THR A 284 -25.13 12.11 -0.27
C THR A 284 -26.25 12.82 0.50
N TRP A 285 -25.90 13.89 1.21
CA TRP A 285 -26.86 14.69 1.97
C TRP A 285 -27.99 15.27 1.10
N ASN A 286 -29.18 15.41 1.69
CA ASN A 286 -30.35 15.98 1.03
C ASN A 286 -30.05 17.34 0.36
N GLY A 287 -30.58 17.53 -0.84
CA GLY A 287 -30.33 18.71 -1.68
C GLY A 287 -29.08 18.62 -2.58
N ASN A 288 -28.22 17.62 -2.41
CA ASN A 288 -27.07 17.39 -3.28
C ASN A 288 -27.34 16.24 -4.28
N ALA A 289 -26.79 16.37 -5.48
CA ALA A 289 -26.75 15.30 -6.47
C ALA A 289 -25.68 14.26 -6.08
N VAL A 290 -26.02 12.97 -6.17
CA VAL A 290 -25.12 11.87 -5.79
C VAL A 290 -23.90 11.75 -6.71
N GLY A 291 -24.00 12.24 -7.95
CA GLY A 291 -22.94 12.18 -8.96
C GLY A 291 -22.94 10.88 -9.76
N ASP A 292 -21.80 10.57 -10.37
CA ASP A 292 -21.63 9.38 -11.23
C ASP A 292 -21.32 8.14 -10.38
N GLY A 293 -21.67 6.96 -10.90
CA GLY A 293 -21.40 5.67 -10.26
C GLY A 293 -21.92 4.50 -11.09
N SER A 294 -21.36 3.31 -10.94
CA SER A 294 -21.80 2.13 -11.70
C SER A 294 -21.44 0.80 -11.05
N VAL A 295 -22.24 -0.22 -11.34
CA VAL A 295 -21.92 -1.64 -11.14
C VAL A 295 -22.17 -2.39 -12.45
N ARG A 296 -21.22 -3.20 -12.90
CA ARG A 296 -21.32 -3.93 -14.17
C ARG A 296 -20.68 -5.31 -14.17
N GLN A 297 -21.19 -6.21 -15.00
CA GLN A 297 -20.67 -7.56 -15.21
C GLN A 297 -20.80 -7.97 -16.67
N VAL A 298 -19.81 -8.67 -17.21
CA VAL A 298 -19.90 -9.32 -18.52
C VAL A 298 -20.38 -10.76 -18.33
N VAL A 299 -21.59 -11.05 -18.80
CA VAL A 299 -22.19 -12.39 -18.75
C VAL A 299 -21.85 -13.14 -20.02
N LYS A 300 -21.31 -14.35 -19.90
CA LYS A 300 -20.79 -15.17 -21.00
C LYS A 300 -21.65 -16.40 -21.26
N ASN A 301 -21.42 -17.07 -22.39
CA ASN A 301 -22.10 -18.30 -22.81
C ASN A 301 -23.62 -18.14 -22.94
N LEU A 302 -24.06 -16.95 -23.34
CA LEU A 302 -25.47 -16.66 -23.59
C LEU A 302 -25.88 -17.23 -24.96
N PRO A 303 -26.95 -18.04 -25.05
CA PRO A 303 -27.57 -18.37 -26.33
C PRO A 303 -27.88 -17.12 -27.17
N LEU A 304 -27.76 -17.25 -28.49
CA LEU A 304 -28.20 -16.20 -29.40
C LEU A 304 -29.71 -16.04 -29.30
N GLY A 305 -30.21 -14.81 -29.10
CA GLY A 305 -31.64 -14.51 -29.03
C GLY A 305 -31.98 -13.32 -28.14
N ASN A 306 -33.26 -13.21 -27.79
CA ASN A 306 -33.81 -12.09 -27.04
C ASN A 306 -33.79 -12.38 -25.54
N TYR A 307 -33.51 -11.35 -24.77
CA TYR A 307 -33.37 -11.41 -23.33
C TYR A 307 -34.12 -10.27 -22.66
N ARG A 308 -34.45 -10.51 -21.40
CA ARG A 308 -34.89 -9.51 -20.45
C ARG A 308 -33.97 -9.55 -19.24
N LEU A 309 -33.37 -8.42 -18.90
CA LEU A 309 -32.73 -8.19 -17.63
C LEU A 309 -33.67 -7.35 -16.75
N THR A 310 -33.85 -7.76 -15.49
CA THR A 310 -34.51 -6.93 -14.48
C THR A 310 -33.59 -6.68 -13.30
N ALA A 311 -33.74 -5.55 -12.64
CA ALA A 311 -33.11 -5.29 -11.35
C ALA A 311 -34.03 -4.42 -10.48
N MET A 312 -33.91 -4.59 -9.16
CA MET A 312 -34.50 -3.65 -8.20
C MET A 312 -33.57 -2.44 -8.12
N ALA A 313 -34.07 -1.24 -8.42
CA ALA A 313 -33.22 -0.05 -8.43
C ALA A 313 -33.96 1.20 -7.97
N GLU A 314 -33.20 2.23 -7.60
CA GLU A 314 -33.73 3.56 -7.29
C GLU A 314 -32.76 4.68 -7.64
N ASN A 315 -33.32 5.86 -7.91
CA ASN A 315 -32.63 7.14 -8.04
C ASN A 315 -33.55 8.19 -7.44
N ILE A 316 -33.41 8.48 -6.15
CA ILE A 316 -34.40 9.24 -5.40
C ILE A 316 -33.79 10.46 -4.72
N GLN A 317 -34.65 11.42 -4.41
CA GLN A 317 -34.39 12.38 -3.35
C GLN A 317 -35.12 11.89 -2.09
N GLU A 318 -34.44 11.69 -0.97
CA GLU A 318 -35.05 11.06 0.22
C GLU A 318 -36.19 11.87 0.85
N ASP A 319 -36.19 13.19 0.70
CA ASP A 319 -37.28 14.06 1.16
C ASP A 319 -38.53 13.99 0.25
N THR A 320 -38.36 13.53 -0.99
CA THR A 320 -39.39 13.50 -2.04
C THR A 320 -39.26 12.23 -2.89
N PRO A 321 -39.27 11.02 -2.28
CA PRO A 321 -38.82 9.78 -2.94
C PRO A 321 -39.73 9.30 -4.09
N SER A 322 -40.97 9.79 -4.13
CA SER A 322 -41.92 9.53 -5.22
C SER A 322 -41.72 10.43 -6.45
N SER A 323 -40.85 11.44 -6.37
CA SER A 323 -40.58 12.37 -7.48
C SER A 323 -39.51 11.80 -8.41
N LYS A 324 -39.81 11.71 -9.70
CA LYS A 324 -38.86 11.19 -10.70
C LYS A 324 -37.55 11.98 -10.72
N LYS A 325 -36.41 11.28 -10.63
CA LYS A 325 -35.07 11.85 -10.84
C LYS A 325 -34.41 11.24 -12.06
N ASN A 326 -33.75 12.06 -12.87
CA ASN A 326 -33.04 11.59 -14.06
C ASN A 326 -31.58 11.23 -13.72
N GLY A 327 -30.88 10.61 -14.67
CA GLY A 327 -29.44 10.40 -14.60
C GLY A 327 -29.00 9.05 -14.04
N ALA A 328 -29.89 8.04 -14.02
CA ALA A 328 -29.56 6.65 -13.69
C ALA A 328 -30.27 5.68 -14.64
N TRP A 329 -29.65 4.53 -14.92
CA TRP A 329 -30.14 3.52 -15.86
C TRP A 329 -29.74 2.11 -15.42
N ILE A 330 -30.63 1.14 -15.65
CA ILE A 330 -30.21 -0.25 -15.84
C ILE A 330 -29.91 -0.47 -17.33
N TYR A 331 -28.95 -1.32 -17.66
CA TYR A 331 -28.55 -1.55 -19.05
C TYR A 331 -28.11 -2.99 -19.29
N ALA A 332 -28.22 -3.40 -20.56
CA ALA A 332 -27.75 -4.67 -21.07
C ALA A 332 -27.36 -4.51 -22.55
N GLY A 333 -26.08 -4.71 -22.86
CA GLY A 333 -25.51 -4.37 -24.16
C GLY A 333 -25.78 -2.89 -24.51
N ASP A 334 -26.29 -2.66 -25.72
CA ASP A 334 -26.58 -1.31 -26.24
C ASP A 334 -27.95 -0.76 -25.79
N GLN A 335 -28.70 -1.51 -24.97
CA GLN A 335 -30.04 -1.15 -24.52
C GLN A 335 -30.01 -0.68 -23.06
N GLN A 336 -30.83 0.31 -22.73
CA GLN A 336 -30.93 0.85 -21.37
C GLN A 336 -32.33 1.34 -21.04
N THR A 337 -32.68 1.24 -19.76
CA THR A 337 -33.95 1.74 -19.21
C THR A 337 -33.66 2.74 -18.08
N PRO A 338 -34.20 3.97 -18.14
CA PRO A 338 -33.99 4.98 -17.11
C PRO A 338 -34.64 4.59 -15.79
N VAL A 339 -33.90 4.81 -14.70
CA VAL A 339 -34.30 4.57 -13.30
C VAL A 339 -34.68 5.90 -12.65
N TYR A 340 -35.90 5.98 -12.10
CA TYR A 340 -36.49 7.23 -11.59
C TYR A 340 -36.88 7.24 -10.11
N THR A 341 -37.40 6.13 -9.60
CA THR A 341 -37.92 5.93 -8.24
C THR A 341 -37.67 4.49 -7.81
N THR A 342 -37.86 4.14 -6.54
CA THR A 342 -37.72 2.76 -6.04
C THR A 342 -38.72 1.81 -6.71
N ALA A 343 -38.25 0.95 -7.62
CA ALA A 343 -39.06 -0.02 -8.35
C ALA A 343 -38.21 -1.15 -8.94
N GLN A 344 -38.86 -2.16 -9.51
CA GLN A 344 -38.20 -3.09 -10.43
C GLN A 344 -38.19 -2.46 -11.82
N TYR A 345 -37.02 -2.46 -12.46
CA TYR A 345 -36.85 -1.97 -13.82
C TYR A 345 -36.53 -3.14 -14.75
N GLU A 346 -36.89 -2.98 -16.01
CA GLU A 346 -36.70 -3.97 -17.06
C GLU A 346 -35.95 -3.36 -18.24
N VAL A 347 -34.95 -4.06 -18.78
CA VAL A 347 -34.33 -3.77 -20.08
C VAL A 347 -34.37 -5.03 -20.93
N LYS A 348 -34.90 -4.91 -22.14
CA LYS A 348 -34.89 -5.97 -23.14
C LYS A 348 -33.74 -5.74 -24.12
N PHE A 349 -33.05 -6.81 -24.50
CA PHE A 349 -31.94 -6.74 -25.43
C PHE A 349 -31.82 -8.02 -26.26
N THR A 350 -31.14 -7.94 -27.40
CA THR A 350 -30.85 -9.08 -28.26
C THR A 350 -29.36 -9.41 -28.18
N CYS A 351 -29.01 -10.61 -27.72
CA CYS A 351 -27.65 -11.10 -27.67
C CYS A 351 -27.34 -11.86 -28.96
N ILE A 352 -26.37 -11.36 -29.73
CA ILE A 352 -25.89 -12.03 -30.94
C ILE A 352 -24.41 -12.37 -30.88
N THR A 353 -23.71 -12.10 -29.77
CA THR A 353 -22.25 -12.27 -29.61
C THR A 353 -21.89 -13.43 -28.68
N GLY A 354 -22.86 -14.01 -27.97
CA GLY A 354 -22.62 -15.04 -26.95
C GLY A 354 -22.27 -14.46 -25.57
N GLU A 355 -22.17 -13.14 -25.47
CA GLU A 355 -21.90 -12.43 -24.23
C GLU A 355 -22.58 -11.06 -24.23
N ALA A 356 -22.91 -10.56 -23.03
CA ALA A 356 -23.49 -9.24 -22.86
C ALA A 356 -22.98 -8.58 -21.58
N GLU A 357 -22.57 -7.32 -21.67
CA GLU A 357 -22.36 -6.49 -20.48
C GLU A 357 -23.71 -6.06 -19.93
N ILE A 358 -23.91 -6.28 -18.63
CA ILE A 358 -25.13 -5.88 -17.91
C ILE A 358 -24.74 -5.02 -16.71
N GLY A 359 -25.65 -4.16 -16.28
CA GLY A 359 -25.42 -3.45 -15.02
C GLY A 359 -26.39 -2.30 -14.74
N PHE A 360 -25.93 -1.45 -13.83
CA PHE A 360 -26.55 -0.20 -13.46
C PHE A 360 -25.51 0.91 -13.50
N MET A 361 -25.89 2.07 -14.03
CA MET A 361 -25.03 3.24 -14.11
C MET A 361 -25.79 4.53 -13.80
N ALA A 362 -25.07 5.49 -13.23
CA ALA A 362 -25.50 6.84 -12.96
C ALA A 362 -24.53 7.82 -13.63
N LYS A 363 -25.10 8.80 -14.35
CA LYS A 363 -24.37 9.88 -15.00
C LYS A 363 -25.13 11.19 -14.80
N ASN A 364 -24.56 12.11 -14.03
CA ASN A 364 -25.21 13.33 -13.57
C ASN A 364 -26.57 13.05 -12.89
N ALA A 365 -26.62 12.04 -12.01
CA ALA A 365 -27.83 11.66 -11.30
C ALA A 365 -28.37 12.81 -10.44
N GLN A 366 -29.66 13.10 -10.59
CA GLN A 366 -30.33 14.22 -9.93
C GLN A 366 -30.81 13.89 -8.50
N GLY A 367 -30.88 12.61 -8.13
CA GLY A 367 -31.18 12.18 -6.77
C GLY A 367 -29.98 12.30 -5.84
N ASN A 368 -30.23 12.34 -4.52
CA ASN A 368 -29.18 12.24 -3.51
C ASN A 368 -28.83 10.79 -3.15
N LYS A 369 -29.61 9.83 -3.65
CA LYS A 369 -29.43 8.41 -3.38
C LYS A 369 -29.71 7.56 -4.62
N ILE A 370 -28.79 6.65 -4.93
CA ILE A 370 -28.94 5.58 -5.91
C ILE A 370 -28.68 4.24 -5.24
N SER A 371 -29.52 3.24 -5.54
CA SER A 371 -29.37 1.88 -5.05
C SER A 371 -29.73 0.87 -6.12
N VAL A 372 -29.09 -0.30 -6.13
CA VAL A 372 -29.45 -1.41 -7.03
C VAL A 372 -29.19 -2.77 -6.37
N ASP A 373 -30.06 -3.74 -6.68
CA ASP A 373 -29.98 -5.13 -6.22
C ASP A 373 -30.79 -6.09 -7.12
N ASN A 374 -30.67 -7.40 -6.88
CA ASN A 374 -31.50 -8.47 -7.43
C ASN A 374 -31.59 -8.45 -8.96
N PHE A 375 -30.43 -8.58 -9.62
CA PHE A 375 -30.37 -8.74 -11.06
C PHE A 375 -30.92 -10.12 -11.47
N GLN A 376 -31.87 -10.15 -12.40
CA GLN A 376 -32.45 -11.38 -12.93
C GLN A 376 -32.41 -11.37 -14.45
N LEU A 377 -31.96 -12.48 -15.04
CA LEU A 377 -31.84 -12.64 -16.48
C LEU A 377 -32.82 -13.69 -16.98
N TRP A 378 -33.53 -13.34 -18.05
CA TRP A 378 -34.57 -14.18 -18.66
C TRP A 378 -34.32 -14.28 -20.16
N PHE A 379 -34.29 -15.50 -20.70
CA PHE A 379 -34.26 -15.74 -22.13
C PHE A 379 -35.68 -15.80 -22.69
N LEU A 380 -35.95 -15.01 -23.72
CA LEU A 380 -37.26 -14.79 -24.32
C LEU A 380 -37.42 -15.53 -25.67
N GLY A 381 -36.48 -16.41 -26.01
CA GLY A 381 -36.47 -17.13 -27.28
C GLY A 381 -35.64 -16.47 -28.38
N THR A 382 -35.66 -17.09 -29.55
CA THR A 382 -34.90 -16.62 -30.72
C THR A 382 -35.81 -15.96 -31.74
N SER A 383 -35.33 -14.90 -32.39
CA SER A 383 -36.00 -14.29 -33.54
C SER A 383 -34.96 -13.99 -34.61
N TYR A 384 -35.03 -14.69 -35.73
CA TYR A 384 -34.11 -14.46 -36.86
C TYR A 384 -34.14 -13.00 -37.31
N GLU A 385 -35.33 -12.40 -37.42
CA GLU A 385 -35.49 -11.00 -37.81
C GLU A 385 -34.85 -10.04 -36.80
N ALA A 386 -35.03 -10.26 -35.49
CA ALA A 386 -34.43 -9.42 -34.45
C ALA A 386 -32.89 -9.55 -34.43
N ASN A 387 -32.38 -10.77 -34.55
CA ASN A 387 -30.95 -11.05 -34.59
C ASN A 387 -30.29 -10.42 -35.84
N LEU A 388 -30.94 -10.53 -36.99
CA LEU A 388 -30.47 -9.91 -38.23
C LEU A 388 -30.50 -8.38 -38.16
N ALA A 389 -31.55 -7.80 -37.57
CA ALA A 389 -31.62 -6.36 -37.34
C ALA A 389 -30.49 -5.86 -36.42
N GLN A 390 -30.18 -6.61 -35.35
CA GLN A 390 -29.07 -6.27 -34.45
C GLN A 390 -27.71 -6.37 -35.16
N LEU A 391 -27.50 -7.38 -36.01
CA LEU A 391 -26.28 -7.49 -36.81
C LEU A 391 -26.15 -6.32 -37.80
N GLN A 392 -27.24 -5.94 -38.46
CA GLN A 392 -27.28 -4.80 -39.38
C GLN A 392 -26.98 -3.47 -38.67
N GLN A 393 -27.48 -3.27 -37.46
CA GLN A 393 -27.15 -2.10 -36.65
C GLN A 393 -25.65 -2.04 -36.34
N ARG A 394 -25.04 -3.16 -35.93
CA ARG A 394 -23.58 -3.22 -35.68
C ARG A 394 -22.77 -2.95 -36.95
N ILE A 395 -23.22 -3.45 -38.10
CA ILE A 395 -22.59 -3.14 -39.39
C ILE A 395 -22.63 -1.63 -39.65
N GLN A 396 -23.78 -0.98 -39.43
CA GLN A 396 -23.90 0.47 -39.62
C GLN A 396 -22.93 1.24 -38.70
N THR A 397 -22.88 0.90 -37.40
CA THR A 397 -21.92 1.51 -36.46
C THR A 397 -20.48 1.34 -36.96
N ALA A 398 -20.11 0.13 -37.38
CA ALA A 398 -18.77 -0.15 -37.90
C ALA A 398 -18.45 0.66 -39.15
N GLU A 399 -19.41 0.83 -40.08
CA GLU A 399 -19.24 1.63 -41.29
C GLU A 399 -19.00 3.10 -40.97
N GLU A 400 -19.70 3.67 -39.98
CA GLU A 400 -19.49 5.06 -39.55
C GLU A 400 -18.05 5.30 -39.07
N LEU A 401 -17.46 4.33 -38.37
CA LEU A 401 -16.07 4.41 -37.88
C LEU A 401 -15.04 4.39 -39.00
N THR A 402 -15.31 3.76 -40.15
CA THR A 402 -14.35 3.67 -41.27
C THR A 402 -13.97 5.02 -41.87
N SER A 403 -14.78 6.06 -41.62
CA SER A 403 -14.54 7.43 -42.09
C SER A 403 -13.68 8.28 -41.15
N GLN A 404 -13.40 7.79 -39.95
CA GLN A 404 -12.65 8.51 -38.93
C GLN A 404 -11.14 8.31 -39.08
N HIS A 405 -10.36 9.08 -38.33
CA HIS A 405 -8.90 8.92 -38.33
C HIS A 405 -8.51 7.85 -37.31
N LEU A 406 -8.05 6.71 -37.82
CA LEU A 406 -7.61 5.56 -37.03
C LEU A 406 -6.43 4.86 -37.69
N ASN A 407 -5.83 3.94 -36.95
CA ASN A 407 -4.73 3.11 -37.43
C ASN A 407 -5.17 2.28 -38.65
N ALA A 408 -4.34 2.23 -39.69
CA ALA A 408 -4.66 1.61 -40.98
C ALA A 408 -4.77 0.08 -40.90
N ASP A 409 -3.97 -0.61 -40.08
CA ASP A 409 -4.15 -2.05 -39.85
C ASP A 409 -5.47 -2.33 -39.12
N THR A 410 -5.84 -1.46 -38.17
CA THR A 410 -7.13 -1.54 -37.47
C THR A 410 -8.30 -1.29 -38.42
N LEU A 411 -8.18 -0.32 -39.32
CA LEU A 411 -9.16 -0.06 -40.38
C LEU A 411 -9.29 -1.26 -41.33
N GLU A 412 -8.19 -1.93 -41.67
CA GLU A 412 -8.23 -3.14 -42.50
C GLU A 412 -9.00 -4.26 -41.80
N VAL A 413 -8.70 -4.55 -40.53
CA VAL A 413 -9.42 -5.55 -39.72
C VAL A 413 -10.91 -5.22 -39.62
N LEU A 414 -11.26 -3.96 -39.35
CA LEU A 414 -12.64 -3.49 -39.31
C LEU A 414 -13.36 -3.70 -40.66
N THR A 415 -12.69 -3.36 -41.77
CA THR A 415 -13.24 -3.52 -43.11
C THR A 415 -13.49 -4.99 -43.46
N GLN A 416 -12.56 -5.89 -43.08
CA GLN A 416 -12.71 -7.33 -43.27
C GLN A 416 -13.88 -7.89 -42.45
N ALA A 417 -14.02 -7.47 -41.18
CA ALA A 417 -15.12 -7.89 -40.31
C ALA A 417 -16.48 -7.39 -40.82
N ILE A 418 -16.55 -6.14 -41.32
CA ILE A 418 -17.75 -5.59 -41.99
C ILE A 418 -18.12 -6.44 -43.21
N ALA A 419 -17.14 -6.77 -44.05
CA ALA A 419 -17.38 -7.57 -45.26
C ALA A 419 -17.90 -8.97 -44.92
N GLN A 420 -17.34 -9.62 -43.90
CA GLN A 420 -17.80 -10.91 -43.39
C GLN A 420 -19.24 -10.83 -42.86
N ALA A 421 -19.54 -9.81 -42.04
CA ALA A 421 -20.88 -9.61 -41.48
C ALA A 421 -21.94 -9.33 -42.55
N LYS A 422 -21.60 -8.55 -43.59
CA LYS A 422 -22.50 -8.30 -44.73
C LYS A 422 -22.76 -9.52 -45.60
N ALA A 423 -21.80 -10.45 -45.65
CA ALA A 423 -21.92 -11.69 -46.42
C ALA A 423 -22.71 -12.79 -45.68
N TYR A 424 -23.23 -12.50 -44.48
CA TYR A 424 -23.97 -13.45 -43.66
C TYR A 424 -25.19 -14.02 -44.40
N GLN A 425 -25.38 -15.34 -44.28
CA GLN A 425 -26.52 -16.09 -44.76
C GLN A 425 -27.14 -16.91 -43.63
N GLU A 426 -28.47 -17.10 -43.68
CA GLU A 426 -29.21 -17.91 -42.71
C GLU A 426 -28.62 -19.31 -42.58
N GLY A 427 -28.42 -19.76 -41.33
CA GLY A 427 -27.78 -21.03 -41.01
C GLY A 427 -26.26 -20.98 -40.79
N GLN A 428 -25.61 -19.83 -41.03
CA GLN A 428 -24.23 -19.59 -40.58
C GLN A 428 -24.20 -19.19 -39.09
N ASP A 429 -23.03 -19.38 -38.46
CA ASP A 429 -22.79 -18.98 -37.06
C ASP A 429 -22.71 -17.45 -36.93
N MET A 430 -23.87 -16.83 -36.71
CA MET A 430 -23.98 -15.39 -36.48
C MET A 430 -23.20 -14.96 -35.23
N THR A 431 -23.08 -15.84 -34.22
CA THR A 431 -22.44 -15.53 -32.94
C THR A 431 -20.98 -15.17 -33.13
N SER A 432 -20.24 -16.04 -33.84
CA SER A 432 -18.83 -15.82 -34.15
C SER A 432 -18.62 -14.59 -35.05
N ILE A 433 -19.50 -14.38 -36.04
CA ILE A 433 -19.41 -13.24 -36.97
C ILE A 433 -19.64 -11.91 -36.23
N ALA A 434 -20.68 -11.84 -35.40
CA ALA A 434 -20.99 -10.65 -34.62
C ALA A 434 -19.92 -10.36 -33.57
N ALA A 435 -19.37 -11.38 -32.90
CA ALA A 435 -18.26 -11.23 -31.96
C ALA A 435 -17.00 -10.68 -32.65
N THR A 436 -16.66 -11.19 -33.83
CA THR A 436 -15.54 -10.69 -34.66
C THR A 436 -15.73 -9.22 -35.02
N LEU A 437 -16.94 -8.83 -35.46
CA LEU A 437 -17.26 -7.43 -35.76
C LEU A 437 -17.18 -6.54 -34.52
N ASN A 438 -17.66 -7.01 -33.37
CA ASN A 438 -17.67 -6.22 -32.14
C ASN A 438 -16.25 -5.96 -31.59
N ASP A 439 -15.37 -6.95 -31.68
CA ASP A 439 -13.94 -6.80 -31.34
C ASP A 439 -13.25 -5.79 -32.27
N ALA A 440 -13.53 -5.86 -33.57
CA ALA A 440 -12.99 -4.92 -34.54
C ALA A 440 -13.49 -3.47 -34.31
N ILE A 441 -14.78 -3.29 -33.98
CA ILE A 441 -15.36 -1.99 -33.59
C ILE A 441 -14.62 -1.44 -32.36
N SER A 442 -14.49 -2.25 -31.29
CA SER A 442 -13.86 -1.83 -30.04
C SER A 442 -12.41 -1.38 -30.25
N LYS A 443 -11.65 -2.09 -31.09
CA LYS A 443 -10.27 -1.72 -31.47
C LYS A 443 -10.23 -0.41 -32.26
N ALA A 444 -11.17 -0.22 -33.19
CA ALA A 444 -11.27 1.01 -33.97
C ALA A 444 -11.57 2.22 -33.08
N GLU A 445 -12.54 2.12 -32.16
CA GLU A 445 -12.88 3.18 -31.21
C GLU A 445 -11.70 3.57 -30.33
N ALA A 446 -10.96 2.59 -29.79
CA ALA A 446 -9.76 2.85 -28.99
C ALA A 446 -8.66 3.56 -29.78
N SER A 447 -8.48 3.20 -31.05
CA SER A 447 -7.53 3.87 -31.95
C SER A 447 -7.95 5.31 -32.21
N ILE A 448 -9.21 5.54 -32.59
CA ILE A 448 -9.77 6.88 -32.83
C ILE A 448 -9.57 7.78 -31.61
N ALA A 449 -9.91 7.30 -30.42
CA ALA A 449 -9.75 8.05 -29.17
C ALA A 449 -8.30 8.49 -28.93
N SER A 450 -7.32 7.63 -29.25
CA SER A 450 -5.89 7.93 -29.10
C SER A 450 -5.43 9.04 -30.07
N TYR A 451 -5.86 8.99 -31.34
CA TYR A 451 -5.60 10.04 -32.31
C TYR A 451 -6.27 11.37 -31.92
N GLU A 452 -7.51 11.34 -31.42
CA GLU A 452 -8.19 12.55 -30.95
C GLU A 452 -7.47 13.22 -29.79
N LEU A 453 -6.96 12.46 -28.82
CA LEU A 453 -6.17 12.98 -27.70
C LEU A 453 -4.93 13.72 -28.22
N LEU A 454 -4.17 13.11 -29.13
CA LEU A 454 -2.99 13.73 -29.71
C LEU A 454 -3.33 14.99 -30.51
N SER A 455 -4.40 14.97 -31.32
CA SER A 455 -4.86 16.14 -32.08
C SER A 455 -5.23 17.32 -31.17
N LYS A 456 -5.93 17.06 -30.06
CA LYS A 456 -6.26 18.07 -29.04
C LYS A 456 -4.98 18.63 -28.39
N ALA A 457 -4.02 17.77 -28.06
CA ALA A 457 -2.72 18.19 -27.50
C ALA A 457 -1.90 19.05 -28.47
N ILE A 458 -1.81 18.66 -29.75
CA ILE A 458 -1.15 19.45 -30.82
C ILE A 458 -1.80 20.83 -30.97
N SER A 459 -3.13 20.88 -30.97
CA SER A 459 -3.88 22.14 -31.09
C SER A 459 -3.61 23.08 -29.92
N SER A 460 -3.65 22.57 -28.69
CA SER A 460 -3.23 23.30 -27.48
C SER A 460 -1.78 23.78 -27.58
N ALA A 461 -0.91 22.91 -28.10
CA ALA A 461 0.52 23.19 -28.17
C ALA A 461 0.83 24.35 -29.12
N ARG A 462 0.22 24.35 -30.31
CA ARG A 462 0.30 25.43 -31.31
C ARG A 462 -0.28 26.75 -30.80
N LEU A 463 -1.38 26.70 -30.04
CA LEU A 463 -1.94 27.90 -29.41
C LEU A 463 -0.94 28.53 -28.43
N ALA A 464 -0.27 27.71 -27.61
CA ALA A 464 0.77 28.20 -26.70
C ALA A 464 1.97 28.80 -27.43
N LEU A 465 2.41 28.20 -28.55
CA LEU A 465 3.47 28.76 -29.39
C LEU A 465 3.11 30.17 -29.91
N LYS A 466 1.85 30.36 -30.33
CA LYS A 466 1.34 31.65 -30.87
C LYS A 466 1.35 32.78 -29.84
N ILE A 467 1.15 32.47 -28.56
CA ILE A 467 1.05 33.47 -27.47
C ILE A 467 2.31 33.57 -26.60
N GLY A 468 3.28 32.66 -26.80
CA GLY A 468 4.52 32.59 -26.02
C GLY A 468 5.64 33.49 -26.54
N GLY A 469 6.83 33.37 -25.95
CA GLY A 469 8.02 34.15 -26.30
C GLY A 469 9.06 33.32 -27.08
N GLU A 470 10.25 33.89 -27.31
CA GLU A 470 11.27 33.27 -28.18
C GLU A 470 12.15 32.21 -27.50
N LYS A 471 12.13 32.08 -26.16
CA LYS A 471 13.00 31.12 -25.47
C LYS A 471 12.49 29.70 -25.65
N GLU A 472 13.39 28.75 -25.96
CA GLU A 472 13.05 27.35 -26.24
C GLU A 472 12.01 27.14 -27.35
N ARG A 473 11.76 28.16 -28.17
CA ARG A 473 10.72 28.13 -29.21
C ARG A 473 11.00 27.04 -30.25
N ASP A 474 12.22 26.98 -30.77
CA ASP A 474 12.61 26.01 -31.80
C ASP A 474 12.52 24.56 -31.27
N THR A 475 12.96 24.32 -30.04
CA THR A 475 12.86 23.02 -29.37
C THR A 475 11.40 22.58 -29.26
N TYR A 476 10.52 23.48 -28.83
CA TYR A 476 9.12 23.19 -28.66
C TYR A 476 8.38 23.02 -29.99
N GLU A 477 8.70 23.84 -30.99
CA GLU A 477 8.17 23.71 -32.36
C GLU A 477 8.60 22.39 -33.00
N ASN A 478 9.84 21.95 -32.81
CA ASN A 478 10.30 20.62 -33.25
C ASN A 478 9.50 19.50 -32.58
N CYS A 479 9.21 19.60 -31.27
CA CYS A 479 8.37 18.62 -30.58
C CYS A 479 6.93 18.58 -31.15
N ILE A 480 6.33 19.75 -31.43
CA ILE A 480 5.03 19.84 -32.11
C ILE A 480 5.08 19.19 -33.49
N ASN A 481 6.15 19.40 -34.26
CA ASN A 481 6.32 18.82 -35.59
C ASN A 481 6.47 17.29 -35.53
N THR A 482 7.20 16.76 -34.55
CA THR A 482 7.28 15.32 -34.30
C THR A 482 5.92 14.74 -33.91
N ALA A 483 5.17 15.41 -33.04
CA ALA A 483 3.81 15.00 -32.67
C ALA A 483 2.86 15.00 -33.88
N GLN A 484 2.96 16.02 -34.75
CA GLN A 484 2.20 16.08 -36.00
C GLN A 484 2.59 14.95 -36.95
N ALA A 485 3.89 14.65 -37.12
CA ALA A 485 4.34 13.56 -37.96
C ALA A 485 3.85 12.19 -37.45
N LEU A 486 3.76 12.01 -36.13
CA LEU A 486 3.18 10.81 -35.53
C LEU A 486 1.66 10.75 -35.73
N TYR A 487 0.95 11.87 -35.58
CA TYR A 487 -0.48 11.95 -35.87
C TYR A 487 -0.78 11.65 -37.35
N ASP A 488 0.08 12.10 -38.26
CA ASP A 488 -0.08 11.86 -39.70
C ASP A 488 0.37 10.45 -40.13
N ASN A 489 1.01 9.68 -39.23
CA ASN A 489 1.43 8.31 -39.50
C ASN A 489 0.22 7.36 -39.34
N PRO A 490 -0.30 6.76 -40.43
CA PRO A 490 -1.47 5.90 -40.36
C PRO A 490 -1.24 4.61 -39.58
N GLN A 491 0.01 4.26 -39.25
CA GLN A 491 0.35 3.04 -38.51
C GLN A 491 0.83 3.30 -37.08
N ALA A 492 0.61 4.51 -36.53
CA ALA A 492 0.97 4.78 -35.15
C ALA A 492 0.19 3.87 -34.17
N SER A 493 0.87 3.40 -33.13
CA SER A 493 0.27 2.60 -32.06
C SER A 493 -0.41 3.50 -31.02
N ASN A 494 -1.39 2.97 -30.29
CA ASN A 494 -2.07 3.73 -29.23
C ASN A 494 -1.11 4.14 -28.10
N GLU A 495 -0.11 3.30 -27.79
CA GLU A 495 0.92 3.59 -26.79
C GLU A 495 1.83 4.75 -27.23
N ASP A 496 2.27 4.76 -28.49
CA ASP A 496 3.09 5.86 -29.02
C ASP A 496 2.31 7.19 -29.04
N LEU A 497 1.04 7.15 -29.44
CA LEU A 497 0.17 8.34 -29.49
C LEU A 497 -0.02 8.94 -28.09
N THR A 498 -0.34 8.10 -27.10
CA THR A 498 -0.54 8.54 -25.71
C THR A 498 0.76 8.97 -25.04
N GLY A 499 1.87 8.28 -25.28
CA GLY A 499 3.21 8.69 -24.83
C GLY A 499 3.65 10.03 -25.43
N MET A 500 3.29 10.30 -26.69
CA MET A 500 3.57 11.58 -27.33
C MET A 500 2.74 12.73 -26.74
N VAL A 501 1.49 12.49 -26.31
CA VAL A 501 0.70 13.50 -25.56
C VAL A 501 1.46 13.95 -24.32
N ALA A 502 1.91 13.01 -23.48
CA ALA A 502 2.67 13.34 -22.27
C ALA A 502 3.98 14.08 -22.57
N THR A 503 4.68 13.67 -23.64
CA THR A 503 5.90 14.33 -24.12
C THR A 503 5.62 15.78 -24.53
N LEU A 504 4.54 16.01 -25.27
CA LEU A 504 4.16 17.34 -25.76
C LEU A 504 3.70 18.26 -24.64
N GLU A 505 2.95 17.76 -23.66
CA GLU A 505 2.54 18.50 -22.47
C GLU A 505 3.75 18.91 -21.62
N ARG A 506 4.73 18.02 -21.45
CA ARG A 506 5.99 18.33 -20.76
C ARG A 506 6.76 19.40 -21.49
N ALA A 507 6.90 19.30 -22.82
CA ALA A 507 7.58 20.29 -23.65
C ALA A 507 6.88 21.67 -23.59
N GLN A 508 5.54 21.68 -23.62
CA GLN A 508 4.75 22.90 -23.47
C GLN A 508 4.99 23.56 -22.12
N PHE A 509 5.05 22.79 -21.03
CA PHE A 509 5.35 23.32 -19.70
C PHE A 509 6.76 23.94 -19.65
N VAL A 510 7.79 23.27 -20.19
CA VAL A 510 9.16 23.82 -20.31
C VAL A 510 9.15 25.15 -21.06
N TYR A 511 8.53 25.18 -22.23
CA TYR A 511 8.46 26.38 -23.07
C TYR A 511 7.79 27.55 -22.34
N ARG A 512 6.68 27.29 -21.62
CA ARG A 512 5.98 28.32 -20.84
C ARG A 512 6.82 28.83 -19.67
N LEU A 513 7.56 27.95 -18.98
CA LEU A 513 8.49 28.35 -17.91
C LEU A 513 9.63 29.21 -18.42
N ALA A 514 10.25 28.82 -19.54
CA ALA A 514 11.33 29.61 -20.16
C ALA A 514 10.87 31.04 -20.50
N ASN A 515 9.61 31.18 -20.92
CA ASN A 515 8.98 32.45 -21.27
C ASN A 515 8.10 33.04 -20.15
N GLY A 516 8.32 32.65 -18.89
CA GLY A 516 7.59 33.18 -17.75
C GLY A 516 7.68 34.70 -17.66
N SER A 517 6.57 35.37 -17.34
CA SER A 517 6.48 36.83 -17.23
C SER A 517 5.73 37.25 -15.97
N GLY A 518 5.80 38.54 -15.61
CA GLY A 518 5.15 39.09 -14.42
C GLY A 518 6.00 38.99 -13.16
N THR A 519 5.39 39.26 -12.01
CA THR A 519 6.09 39.30 -10.72
C THR A 519 6.52 37.90 -10.28
N VAL A 520 7.82 37.72 -10.07
CA VAL A 520 8.40 36.49 -9.52
C VAL A 520 7.90 36.28 -8.08
N PRO A 521 7.35 35.10 -7.73
CA PRO A 521 7.01 34.77 -6.36
C PRO A 521 8.23 34.89 -5.42
N VAL A 522 8.05 35.44 -4.22
CA VAL A 522 9.07 35.40 -3.18
C VAL A 522 8.83 34.15 -2.35
N VAL A 523 9.81 33.26 -2.28
CA VAL A 523 9.71 31.95 -1.64
C VAL A 523 10.82 31.82 -0.60
N THR A 524 10.49 31.28 0.57
CA THR A 524 11.46 30.92 1.61
C THR A 524 11.32 29.44 1.92
N THR A 525 12.38 28.66 1.71
CA THR A 525 12.51 27.29 2.21
C THR A 525 12.82 27.36 3.70
N TYR A 526 12.07 26.65 4.54
CA TYR A 526 12.43 26.58 5.96
C TYR A 526 13.59 25.58 6.14
N PRO A 527 14.56 25.89 7.02
CA PRO A 527 15.75 25.04 7.20
C PRO A 527 15.42 23.71 7.88
N ASP A 528 14.35 23.65 8.67
CA ASP A 528 13.86 22.43 9.30
C ASP A 528 13.13 21.56 8.26
N VAL A 529 13.80 20.50 7.82
CA VAL A 529 13.24 19.44 6.99
C VAL A 529 13.33 18.14 7.81
N ILE A 530 12.18 17.49 8.02
CA ILE A 530 12.14 16.18 8.69
C ILE A 530 12.27 15.11 7.63
N TYR A 531 13.18 14.16 7.80
CA TYR A 531 13.46 13.15 6.79
C TYR A 531 13.55 11.75 7.42
N GLY A 532 13.05 10.78 6.68
CA GLY A 532 13.18 9.35 6.93
C GLY A 532 14.25 8.71 6.04
N CYS A 533 14.15 7.39 5.86
CA CYS A 533 14.97 6.67 4.88
C CYS A 533 14.42 6.79 3.46
N LYS A 534 13.10 6.96 3.28
CA LYS A 534 12.44 6.94 1.95
C LYS A 534 11.61 8.19 1.61
N ALA A 535 11.47 9.12 2.54
CA ALA A 535 10.72 10.35 2.32
C ALA A 535 11.22 11.49 3.21
N ALA A 536 10.82 12.71 2.90
CA ALA A 536 11.01 13.88 3.75
C ALA A 536 9.78 14.79 3.74
N VAL A 537 9.67 15.69 4.72
CA VAL A 537 8.68 16.76 4.75
C VAL A 537 9.33 18.11 5.05
N GLY A 538 8.82 19.14 4.37
CA GLY A 538 9.29 20.51 4.51
C GLY A 538 8.16 21.52 4.61
N ARG A 539 8.48 22.70 5.17
CA ARG A 539 7.61 23.87 5.20
C ARG A 539 8.23 25.03 4.42
N MET A 540 7.38 25.93 3.96
CA MET A 540 7.80 27.11 3.20
C MET A 540 6.89 28.30 3.50
N SER A 541 7.36 29.51 3.15
CA SER A 541 6.46 30.66 2.95
C SER A 541 6.54 31.14 1.51
N VAL A 542 5.39 31.57 0.97
CA VAL A 542 5.26 32.06 -0.40
C VAL A 542 4.48 33.37 -0.39
N LYS A 543 5.03 34.38 -1.06
CA LYS A 543 4.35 35.65 -1.35
C LYS A 543 4.24 35.83 -2.85
N ALA A 544 3.03 35.69 -3.38
CA ALA A 544 2.73 35.81 -4.80
C ALA A 544 1.38 36.53 -5.01
N THR A 545 1.26 37.32 -6.08
CA THR A 545 0.01 38.02 -6.43
C THR A 545 -0.95 37.17 -7.25
N ASN A 546 -0.44 36.20 -8.02
CA ASN A 546 -1.23 35.24 -8.82
C ASN A 546 -0.52 33.89 -8.82
N LEU A 547 -0.79 33.06 -7.82
CA LEU A 547 -0.16 31.75 -7.67
C LEU A 547 -0.85 30.71 -8.57
N ARG A 548 -0.06 29.95 -9.33
CA ARG A 548 -0.52 28.77 -10.07
C ARG A 548 -0.23 27.49 -9.31
N GLU A 549 0.99 27.38 -8.78
CA GLU A 549 1.52 26.16 -8.17
C GLU A 549 2.61 26.51 -7.17
N GLN A 550 2.78 25.69 -6.13
CA GLN A 550 3.90 25.76 -5.20
C GLN A 550 4.19 24.36 -4.64
N GLY A 551 5.45 24.10 -4.30
CA GLY A 551 5.89 22.79 -3.87
C GLY A 551 7.37 22.76 -3.52
N PHE A 552 7.91 21.56 -3.37
CA PHE A 552 9.35 21.34 -3.23
C PHE A 552 9.90 20.66 -4.49
N CYS A 553 11.12 21.05 -4.86
CA CYS A 553 11.94 20.35 -5.83
C CYS A 553 13.17 19.77 -5.15
N TRP A 554 13.65 18.62 -5.62
CA TRP A 554 14.83 17.95 -5.07
C TRP A 554 15.63 17.18 -6.11
N SER A 555 16.92 17.03 -5.83
CA SER A 555 17.88 16.33 -6.68
C SER A 555 19.09 15.90 -5.84
N THR A 556 19.91 14.98 -6.36
CA THR A 556 21.25 14.71 -5.81
C THR A 556 22.27 15.77 -6.26
N ASN A 557 21.90 16.60 -7.24
CA ASN A 557 22.67 17.77 -7.64
C ASN A 557 22.38 18.98 -6.73
N PRO A 558 23.39 19.83 -6.41
CA PRO A 558 23.25 20.92 -5.44
C PRO A 558 22.19 21.99 -5.71
N GLU A 559 21.74 22.15 -6.95
CA GLU A 559 20.83 23.22 -7.36
C GLU A 559 19.57 22.65 -8.03
N PRO A 560 18.65 22.03 -7.25
CA PRO A 560 17.42 21.49 -7.79
C PRO A 560 16.52 22.60 -8.33
N THR A 561 15.81 22.29 -9.41
CA THR A 561 14.88 23.16 -10.12
C THR A 561 13.54 22.47 -10.33
N VAL A 562 12.58 23.17 -10.94
CA VAL A 562 11.26 22.57 -11.30
C VAL A 562 11.36 21.56 -12.46
N PHE A 563 12.57 21.31 -12.98
CA PHE A 563 12.83 20.29 -13.99
C PHE A 563 13.38 18.98 -13.40
N ASP A 564 13.80 19.00 -12.13
CA ASP A 564 14.16 17.81 -11.36
C ASP A 564 12.89 17.15 -10.77
N SER A 565 13.04 16.35 -9.72
CA SER A 565 11.90 15.81 -8.99
C SER A 565 11.15 16.92 -8.27
N ILE A 566 9.82 16.91 -8.37
CA ILE A 566 8.95 17.90 -7.72
C ILE A 566 7.77 17.23 -7.02
N SER A 567 7.24 17.89 -5.99
CA SER A 567 6.01 17.49 -5.30
C SER A 567 5.25 18.73 -4.86
N THR A 568 3.95 18.72 -5.17
CA THR A 568 2.96 19.69 -4.69
C THR A 568 2.07 19.07 -3.61
N THR A 569 2.28 17.80 -3.28
CA THR A 569 1.49 17.06 -2.28
C THR A 569 1.82 17.59 -0.89
N TYR A 570 0.79 17.88 -0.11
CA TYR A 570 0.95 18.35 1.26
C TYR A 570 -0.16 17.82 2.17
N TYR A 571 0.16 17.77 3.46
CA TYR A 571 -0.81 17.63 4.53
C TYR A 571 -1.17 19.00 5.07
N ASP A 572 -2.46 19.25 5.32
CA ASP A 572 -2.91 20.46 6.00
C ASP A 572 -2.93 20.20 7.51
N PHE A 573 -1.83 20.56 8.17
CA PHE A 573 -1.65 20.33 9.61
C PHE A 573 -0.88 21.49 10.24
N ASN A 574 -1.58 22.34 10.98
CA ASN A 574 -1.05 23.62 11.49
C ASN A 574 -0.38 24.45 10.37
N GLY A 575 -0.98 24.42 9.18
CA GLY A 575 -0.41 24.92 7.93
C GLY A 575 0.11 23.80 7.03
N LYS A 576 0.60 24.16 5.83
CA LYS A 576 1.00 23.18 4.83
C LYS A 576 2.31 22.48 5.20
N VAL A 577 2.30 21.14 5.24
CA VAL A 577 3.46 20.26 5.37
C VAL A 577 3.64 19.52 4.05
N TYR A 578 4.65 19.88 3.25
CA TYR A 578 4.84 19.31 1.93
C TYR A 578 5.60 17.99 2.01
N LEU A 579 5.10 16.97 1.32
CA LEU A 579 5.73 15.65 1.21
C LEU A 579 6.74 15.65 0.06
N ILE A 580 7.92 15.09 0.33
CA ILE A 580 8.99 14.82 -0.63
C ILE A 580 9.17 13.28 -0.66
N PRO A 581 8.46 12.58 -1.56
CA PRO A 581 8.43 11.11 -1.60
C PRO A 581 9.62 10.51 -2.38
N ASP A 582 9.65 9.18 -2.43
CA ASP A 582 10.48 8.37 -3.32
C ASP A 582 12.00 8.62 -3.20
N LEU A 583 12.45 8.96 -2.00
CA LEU A 583 13.87 9.10 -1.72
C LEU A 583 14.51 7.72 -1.54
N GLN A 584 15.77 7.62 -1.94
CA GLN A 584 16.57 6.44 -1.68
C GLN A 584 17.22 6.54 -0.28
N PRO A 585 17.29 5.45 0.50
CA PRO A 585 18.01 5.42 1.78
C PRO A 585 19.49 5.80 1.64
N SER A 586 20.10 6.27 2.73
CA SER A 586 21.53 6.59 2.80
C SER A 586 22.06 7.49 1.69
N THR A 587 21.25 8.45 1.22
CA THR A 587 21.54 9.28 0.04
C THR A 587 21.47 10.77 0.37
N THR A 588 22.44 11.53 -0.14
CA THR A 588 22.42 13.00 -0.02
C THR A 588 21.49 13.60 -1.07
N TYR A 589 20.56 14.43 -0.62
CA TYR A 589 19.67 15.23 -1.47
C TYR A 589 19.80 16.71 -1.15
N TYR A 590 19.54 17.53 -2.15
CA TYR A 590 19.33 18.96 -2.03
C TYR A 590 17.86 19.23 -2.30
N VAL A 591 17.19 19.91 -1.38
CA VAL A 591 15.76 20.21 -1.43
C VAL A 591 15.53 21.71 -1.42
N ARG A 592 14.54 22.18 -2.17
CA ARG A 592 14.27 23.61 -2.35
C ARG A 592 12.79 23.87 -2.59
N ALA A 593 12.20 24.80 -1.84
CA ALA A 593 10.83 25.25 -2.09
C ALA A 593 10.76 26.08 -3.38
N TYR A 594 9.67 25.95 -4.13
CA TYR A 594 9.41 26.74 -5.33
C TYR A 594 7.95 27.21 -5.38
N ALA A 595 7.70 28.26 -6.16
CA ALA A 595 6.37 28.71 -6.53
C ALA A 595 6.35 29.23 -7.97
N ILE A 596 5.27 28.92 -8.69
CA ILE A 596 5.04 29.31 -10.08
C ILE A 596 3.81 30.21 -10.12
N SER A 597 3.95 31.36 -10.78
CA SER A 597 2.81 32.26 -11.00
C SER A 597 1.90 31.78 -12.16
N THR A 598 0.70 32.34 -12.30
CA THR A 598 -0.18 32.08 -13.46
C THR A 598 0.43 32.46 -14.81
N ARG A 599 1.44 33.35 -14.80
CA ARG A 599 2.24 33.72 -15.97
C ARG A 599 3.60 33.02 -16.03
N TYR A 600 3.77 31.90 -15.31
CA TYR A 600 4.93 31.00 -15.37
C TYR A 600 6.26 31.60 -14.89
N ALA A 601 6.27 32.79 -14.27
CA ALA A 601 7.44 33.24 -13.51
C ALA A 601 7.65 32.34 -12.28
N VAL A 602 8.88 31.85 -12.08
CA VAL A 602 9.25 30.90 -11.02
C VAL A 602 10.08 31.61 -9.95
N GLY A 603 9.69 31.46 -8.69
CA GLY A 603 10.48 31.83 -7.53
C GLY A 603 10.97 30.59 -6.80
N TYR A 604 12.18 30.67 -6.25
CA TYR A 604 12.76 29.60 -5.45
C TYR A 604 13.26 30.13 -4.09
N GLY A 605 13.18 29.29 -3.06
CA GLY A 605 13.79 29.56 -1.75
C GLY A 605 15.27 29.16 -1.69
N ASP A 606 15.82 29.11 -0.49
CA ASP A 606 17.19 28.62 -0.27
C ASP A 606 17.27 27.09 -0.40
N VAL A 607 18.44 26.57 -0.74
CA VAL A 607 18.71 25.13 -0.83
C VAL A 607 18.99 24.57 0.58
N VAL A 608 18.35 23.46 0.91
CA VAL A 608 18.62 22.69 2.13
C VAL A 608 19.21 21.34 1.75
N ARG A 609 20.37 20.99 2.31
CA ARG A 609 20.97 19.65 2.16
C ARG A 609 20.39 18.73 3.22
N ILE A 610 19.90 17.57 2.80
CA ILE A 610 19.47 16.48 3.69
C ILE A 610 20.22 15.20 3.32
N ILE A 611 20.32 14.29 4.29
CA ILE A 611 20.87 12.95 4.09
C ILE A 611 19.82 11.99 4.62
N THR A 612 19.24 11.17 3.74
CA THR A 612 18.23 10.19 4.16
C THR A 612 18.85 9.14 5.07
N LEU A 613 18.02 8.63 5.97
CA LEU A 613 18.44 7.65 6.96
C LEU A 613 18.81 6.31 6.29
N PRO A 614 19.64 5.48 6.96
CA PRO A 614 19.80 4.08 6.57
C PRO A 614 18.46 3.36 6.50
N GLU A 615 18.35 2.40 5.59
CA GLU A 615 17.12 1.61 5.45
C GLU A 615 16.77 0.91 6.77
N ALA A 616 15.53 1.10 7.21
CA ALA A 616 14.93 0.40 8.34
C ALA A 616 14.50 -1.02 7.94
N ASP A 617 14.46 -1.90 8.93
CA ASP A 617 14.06 -3.30 8.79
C ASP A 617 13.24 -3.70 10.01
N VAL A 618 12.07 -3.06 10.15
CA VAL A 618 11.02 -3.47 11.09
C VAL A 618 10.15 -4.51 10.40
N GLN A 619 9.89 -5.61 11.07
CA GLN A 619 8.93 -6.63 10.63
C GLN A 619 8.04 -7.00 11.81
N TYR A 620 6.88 -7.62 11.58
CA TYR A 620 5.98 -8.02 12.65
C TYR A 620 5.55 -9.48 12.48
N SER A 621 5.11 -10.08 13.57
CA SER A 621 4.27 -11.27 13.55
C SER A 621 2.92 -10.92 14.17
N TYR A 622 1.83 -11.45 13.61
CA TYR A 622 0.49 -11.27 14.16
C TYR A 622 -0.16 -12.63 14.42
N ASN A 623 -0.48 -12.87 15.69
CA ASN A 623 -1.22 -14.03 16.15
C ASN A 623 -2.72 -13.78 15.96
N MET A 624 -3.25 -14.32 14.86
CA MET A 624 -4.59 -14.12 14.31
C MET A 624 -5.70 -14.81 15.14
N ALA A 625 -5.79 -14.49 16.43
CA ALA A 625 -6.74 -15.11 17.36
C ALA A 625 -8.17 -14.54 17.27
N GLY A 626 -8.43 -13.57 16.38
CA GLY A 626 -9.74 -12.97 16.14
C GLY A 626 -10.57 -13.70 15.09
N ASP A 627 -11.76 -13.18 14.77
CA ASP A 627 -12.49 -13.57 13.55
C ASP A 627 -11.82 -13.01 12.29
N ASP A 628 -12.21 -13.48 11.10
CA ASP A 628 -11.55 -13.11 9.84
C ASP A 628 -11.51 -11.58 9.62
N ALA A 629 -12.62 -10.90 9.89
CA ALA A 629 -12.72 -9.44 9.75
C ALA A 629 -11.83 -8.68 10.76
N THR A 630 -11.69 -9.20 11.98
CA THR A 630 -10.80 -8.66 13.02
C THR A 630 -9.35 -8.90 12.67
N ASN A 631 -9.03 -10.10 12.21
CA ASN A 631 -7.68 -10.44 11.80
C ASN A 631 -7.23 -9.63 10.59
N GLU A 632 -8.06 -9.49 9.56
CA GLU A 632 -7.76 -8.66 8.40
C GLU A 632 -7.55 -7.19 8.81
N ARG A 633 -8.41 -6.67 9.69
CA ARG A 633 -8.32 -5.29 10.20
C ARG A 633 -7.02 -5.05 10.98
N ILE A 634 -6.67 -5.92 11.93
CA ILE A 634 -5.45 -5.79 12.74
C ILE A 634 -4.20 -6.04 11.89
N ASP A 635 -4.22 -7.01 10.98
CA ASP A 635 -3.09 -7.30 10.09
C ASP A 635 -2.82 -6.12 9.14
N ASN A 636 -3.86 -5.52 8.54
CA ASN A 636 -3.73 -4.30 7.74
C ASN A 636 -3.24 -3.12 8.57
N ALA A 637 -3.66 -3.01 9.84
CA ALA A 637 -3.13 -2.02 10.77
C ALA A 637 -1.63 -2.22 11.03
N CYS A 638 -1.19 -3.47 11.23
CA CYS A 638 0.23 -3.82 11.38
C CYS A 638 1.04 -3.49 10.13
N LYS A 639 0.58 -3.89 8.94
CA LYS A 639 1.23 -3.58 7.64
C LYS A 639 1.43 -2.08 7.47
N THR A 640 0.39 -1.31 7.79
CA THR A 640 0.43 0.15 7.66
C THR A 640 1.43 0.74 8.67
N ALA A 641 1.33 0.41 9.95
CA ALA A 641 2.26 0.89 10.98
C ALA A 641 3.73 0.58 10.64
N VAL A 642 4.02 -0.66 10.26
CA VAL A 642 5.37 -1.10 9.86
C VAL A 642 5.85 -0.37 8.60
N SER A 643 4.99 -0.12 7.62
CA SER A 643 5.34 0.67 6.43
C SER A 643 5.80 2.10 6.80
N TYR A 644 5.10 2.76 7.73
CA TYR A 644 5.51 4.09 8.21
C TYR A 644 6.83 4.05 8.97
N LEU A 645 7.02 3.08 9.87
CA LEU A 645 8.30 2.89 10.57
C LEU A 645 9.44 2.64 9.56
N ASN A 646 9.21 1.82 8.54
CA ASN A 646 10.19 1.53 7.49
C ASN A 646 10.39 2.64 6.45
N THR A 647 9.62 3.73 6.54
CA THR A 647 9.75 4.91 5.68
C THR A 647 10.42 6.06 6.40
N TRP A 648 10.06 6.26 7.68
CA TRP A 648 10.38 7.44 8.48
C TRP A 648 11.45 7.22 9.56
N THR A 649 11.89 5.98 9.76
CA THR A 649 12.91 5.64 10.77
C THR A 649 14.10 4.92 10.15
N SER A 650 15.07 4.60 11.00
CA SER A 650 16.24 3.77 10.70
C SER A 650 16.33 2.55 11.62
N ILE A 651 15.21 2.18 12.25
CA ILE A 651 15.14 1.08 13.22
C ILE A 651 15.39 -0.25 12.50
N ARG A 652 16.28 -1.08 13.05
CA ARG A 652 16.66 -2.39 12.50
C ARG A 652 16.49 -3.48 13.54
N GLY A 653 16.18 -4.69 13.08
CA GLY A 653 16.08 -5.86 13.96
C GLY A 653 14.88 -5.88 14.92
N TYR A 654 14.00 -4.88 14.87
CA TYR A 654 12.79 -4.85 15.68
C TYR A 654 11.71 -5.77 15.07
N ARG A 655 11.17 -6.67 15.89
CA ARG A 655 10.25 -7.74 15.49
C ARG A 655 9.09 -7.90 16.47
N PRO A 656 8.14 -6.95 16.55
CA PRO A 656 6.98 -7.08 17.43
C PRO A 656 6.12 -8.31 17.12
N SER A 657 5.60 -8.91 18.19
CA SER A 657 4.61 -9.98 18.18
C SER A 657 3.27 -9.41 18.64
N VAL A 658 2.37 -9.20 17.69
CA VAL A 658 1.03 -8.67 17.90
C VAL A 658 0.07 -9.82 18.16
N ASN A 659 -0.81 -9.68 19.13
CA ASN A 659 -1.80 -10.67 19.52
C ASN A 659 -3.16 -9.99 19.63
N TYR A 660 -4.23 -10.72 19.32
CA TYR A 660 -5.59 -10.29 19.62
C TYR A 660 -6.11 -11.01 20.86
N ASP A 661 -6.65 -10.26 21.83
CA ASP A 661 -7.32 -10.82 23.01
C ASP A 661 -8.77 -10.32 23.08
N PRO A 662 -9.76 -11.18 22.76
CA PRO A 662 -11.16 -10.77 22.80
C PRO A 662 -11.69 -10.47 24.22
N GLY A 663 -10.97 -10.88 25.27
CA GLY A 663 -11.31 -10.63 26.67
C GLY A 663 -10.68 -9.36 27.26
N ASP A 664 -9.77 -8.71 26.53
CA ASP A 664 -9.12 -7.46 26.93
C ASP A 664 -9.90 -6.25 26.39
N ASP A 665 -10.05 -5.22 27.23
CA ASP A 665 -10.72 -3.96 26.89
C ASP A 665 -9.74 -2.87 26.41
N GLY A 666 -8.44 -3.14 26.43
CA GLY A 666 -7.36 -2.22 26.06
C GLY A 666 -6.47 -2.69 24.93
N ALA A 667 -5.43 -1.89 24.65
CA ALA A 667 -4.27 -2.30 23.88
C ALA A 667 -3.03 -2.12 24.77
N HIS A 668 -2.11 -3.08 24.73
CA HIS A 668 -0.96 -3.12 25.62
C HIS A 668 0.29 -3.59 24.89
N GLY A 669 1.38 -2.83 25.00
CA GLY A 669 2.68 -3.18 24.45
C GLY A 669 3.73 -3.30 25.54
N SER A 670 4.52 -4.37 25.52
CA SER A 670 5.69 -4.54 26.37
C SER A 670 6.93 -3.94 25.73
N TYR A 671 7.94 -3.66 26.56
CA TYR A 671 9.30 -3.54 26.04
C TYR A 671 9.69 -4.82 25.29
N GLY A 672 10.29 -4.68 24.10
CA GLY A 672 10.62 -5.80 23.22
C GLY A 672 9.52 -6.22 22.25
N GLY A 673 8.34 -5.60 22.33
CA GLY A 673 7.33 -5.70 21.27
C GLY A 673 6.36 -6.87 21.42
N TRP A 674 6.10 -7.38 22.62
CA TRP A 674 4.89 -8.18 22.83
C TRP A 674 3.70 -7.23 22.92
N ILE A 675 2.76 -7.35 21.98
CA ILE A 675 1.61 -6.45 21.86
C ILE A 675 0.33 -7.28 21.94
N THR A 676 -0.65 -6.82 22.72
CA THR A 676 -2.00 -7.36 22.80
C THR A 676 -3.00 -6.26 22.41
N ILE A 677 -3.93 -6.58 21.51
CA ILE A 677 -5.01 -5.69 21.06
C ILE A 677 -6.35 -6.29 21.48
N GLY A 678 -7.13 -5.55 22.27
CA GLY A 678 -8.43 -5.94 22.78
C GLY A 678 -9.59 -5.79 21.78
N ALA A 679 -10.70 -6.48 22.04
CA ALA A 679 -11.93 -6.37 21.24
C ALA A 679 -12.60 -4.99 21.34
N ALA A 680 -12.56 -4.38 22.53
CA ALA A 680 -13.25 -3.12 22.81
C ALA A 680 -12.42 -1.88 22.44
N PHE A 681 -11.14 -2.06 22.08
CA PHE A 681 -10.23 -0.98 21.77
C PHE A 681 -10.13 -0.72 20.26
N ALA A 682 -9.64 0.46 19.87
CA ALA A 682 -9.55 0.83 18.46
C ALA A 682 -8.48 0.00 17.74
N GLN A 683 -8.85 -0.79 16.74
CA GLN A 683 -7.96 -1.71 16.03
C GLN A 683 -7.47 -1.13 14.71
N ASN A 684 -6.71 -0.04 14.79
CA ASN A 684 -6.28 0.74 13.64
C ASN A 684 -4.76 0.95 13.63
N PRO A 685 -4.17 1.44 12.53
CA PRO A 685 -2.73 1.61 12.42
C PRO A 685 -2.12 2.49 13.52
N GLY A 686 -2.83 3.55 13.96
CA GLY A 686 -2.35 4.43 15.02
C GLY A 686 -2.21 3.72 16.36
N THR A 687 -3.19 2.90 16.72
CA THR A 687 -3.10 2.04 17.92
C THR A 687 -1.94 1.08 17.81
N VAL A 688 -1.84 0.32 16.72
CA VAL A 688 -0.76 -0.67 16.58
C VAL A 688 0.62 0.00 16.64
N MET A 689 0.77 1.15 15.99
CA MET A 689 2.04 1.89 16.00
C MET A 689 2.36 2.48 17.37
N HIS A 690 1.35 2.92 18.13
CA HIS A 690 1.51 3.29 19.54
C HIS A 690 2.11 2.14 20.35
N GLU A 691 1.50 0.94 20.26
CA GLU A 691 1.98 -0.22 21.01
C GLU A 691 3.37 -0.68 20.56
N MET A 692 3.70 -0.54 19.27
CA MET A 692 5.06 -0.73 18.76
C MET A 692 6.05 0.28 19.36
N GLY A 693 5.60 1.48 19.69
CA GLY A 693 6.36 2.49 20.44
C GLY A 693 6.89 1.96 21.78
N HIS A 694 6.08 1.18 22.51
CA HIS A 694 6.53 0.55 23.75
C HIS A 694 7.67 -0.44 23.54
N GLY A 695 7.61 -1.19 22.44
CA GLY A 695 8.65 -2.15 22.08
C GLY A 695 10.00 -1.50 21.78
N ILE A 696 10.03 -0.21 21.44
CA ILE A 696 11.24 0.60 21.24
C ILE A 696 11.54 1.52 22.42
N GLY A 697 10.92 1.29 23.58
CA GLY A 697 11.28 1.92 24.86
C GLY A 697 10.40 3.09 25.30
N VAL A 698 9.48 3.57 24.48
CA VAL A 698 8.56 4.66 24.83
C VAL A 698 7.62 4.20 25.95
N GLY A 699 7.59 4.91 27.08
CA GLY A 699 6.75 4.53 28.23
C GLY A 699 7.15 3.25 28.98
N GLN A 700 8.14 2.49 28.52
CA GLN A 700 8.57 1.24 29.16
C GLN A 700 10.03 1.26 29.62
N HIS A 701 10.93 1.92 28.88
CA HIS A 701 12.35 1.95 29.22
C HIS A 701 12.61 2.90 30.40
N TRP A 702 13.58 2.58 31.27
CA TRP A 702 13.89 3.42 32.45
C TRP A 702 14.30 4.85 32.07
N ARG A 703 14.89 5.05 30.89
CA ARG A 703 15.21 6.40 30.35
C ARG A 703 13.95 7.24 30.09
N TYR A 704 12.81 6.59 29.90
CA TYR A 704 11.52 7.23 29.77
C TYR A 704 10.83 7.33 31.13
N THR A 705 10.76 6.24 31.88
CA THR A 705 9.86 6.13 33.05
C THR A 705 10.45 6.62 34.36
N SER A 706 11.78 6.72 34.48
CA SER A 706 12.44 7.10 35.74
C SER A 706 12.56 8.62 35.91
N TRP A 707 12.23 9.10 37.10
CA TRP A 707 12.51 10.48 37.55
C TRP A 707 14.00 10.82 37.58
N ASP A 708 14.85 9.80 37.70
CA ASP A 708 16.30 9.96 37.67
C ASP A 708 16.84 10.01 36.23
N SER A 709 16.02 9.79 35.20
CA SER A 709 16.47 9.84 33.82
C SER A 709 16.90 11.25 33.41
N PRO A 710 18.09 11.43 32.84
CA PRO A 710 18.51 12.74 32.30
C PRO A 710 17.73 13.16 31.04
N LEU A 711 17.02 12.23 30.39
CA LEU A 711 16.23 12.48 29.18
C LEU A 711 14.74 12.77 29.46
N HIS A 712 14.29 12.56 30.71
CA HIS A 712 12.90 12.75 31.12
C HIS A 712 12.72 13.24 32.58
N PRO A 713 13.51 14.20 33.09
CA PRO A 713 13.53 14.56 34.52
C PRO A 713 12.24 15.26 35.03
N THR A 714 11.39 15.78 34.12
CA THR A 714 10.21 16.59 34.44
C THR A 714 8.91 16.07 33.79
N MET A 715 8.88 14.79 33.41
CA MET A 715 7.81 14.20 32.61
C MET A 715 7.69 14.74 31.17
N TYR A 716 8.75 15.39 30.69
CA TYR A 716 8.88 15.84 29.30
C TYR A 716 10.20 15.34 28.72
N TRP A 717 10.19 14.92 27.46
CA TRP A 717 11.39 14.50 26.76
C TRP A 717 12.30 15.71 26.51
N THR A 718 13.55 15.64 26.98
CA THR A 718 14.50 16.77 26.87
C THR A 718 15.45 16.65 25.68
N GLY A 719 15.34 15.57 24.90
CA GLY A 719 16.16 15.36 23.71
C GLY A 719 15.87 16.36 22.59
N GLU A 720 16.90 16.75 21.85
CA GLU A 720 16.82 17.84 20.89
C GLU A 720 16.11 17.44 19.59
N ARG A 721 16.32 16.21 19.12
CA ARG A 721 15.78 15.76 17.82
C ARG A 721 14.29 15.54 17.88
N ALA A 722 13.81 14.83 18.89
CA ALA A 722 12.38 14.64 19.11
C ALA A 722 11.65 15.98 19.28
N ASN A 723 12.27 16.94 19.97
CA ASN A 723 11.71 18.29 20.14
C ASN A 723 11.66 19.09 18.85
N ARG A 724 12.66 18.99 17.97
CA ARG A 724 12.62 19.60 16.63
C ARG A 724 11.52 19.02 15.74
N VAL A 725 11.33 17.69 15.78
CA VAL A 725 10.23 17.02 15.09
C VAL A 725 8.90 17.57 15.58
N PHE A 726 8.71 17.64 16.90
CA PHE A 726 7.51 18.20 17.51
C PHE A 726 7.23 19.62 17.03
N ALA A 727 8.20 20.52 17.18
CA ALA A 727 8.04 21.93 16.83
C ALA A 727 7.74 22.15 15.33
N PHE A 728 8.36 21.34 14.46
CA PHE A 728 8.08 21.37 13.02
C PHE A 728 6.60 21.09 12.71
N PHE A 729 6.01 20.06 13.33
CA PHE A 729 4.63 19.70 13.06
C PHE A 729 3.64 20.64 13.72
N GLU A 730 3.91 21.08 14.95
CA GLU A 730 3.08 22.10 15.59
C GLU A 730 3.19 23.47 14.94
N ASN A 731 4.18 23.66 14.05
CA ASN A 731 4.49 24.95 13.43
C ASN A 731 4.74 26.03 14.50
N GLN A 732 5.44 25.65 15.56
CA GLN A 732 5.79 26.48 16.70
C GLN A 732 7.31 26.65 16.80
N LYS A 733 7.73 27.75 17.43
CA LYS A 733 9.15 28.07 17.65
C LYS A 733 9.66 27.67 19.03
N ASP A 734 8.78 27.51 20.00
CA ASP A 734 9.20 27.19 21.36
C ASP A 734 8.42 25.97 21.82
N VAL A 735 9.14 24.90 22.13
CA VAL A 735 8.58 23.67 22.71
C VAL A 735 8.33 23.86 24.21
N PHE A 736 9.08 24.77 24.85
CA PHE A 736 8.96 25.12 26.26
C PHE A 736 8.81 26.63 26.42
N ASP A 737 7.94 27.06 27.34
CA ASP A 737 7.83 28.46 27.73
C ASP A 737 9.03 28.92 28.57
N SER A 738 9.07 30.20 28.92
CA SER A 738 10.13 30.79 29.75
C SER A 738 10.23 30.20 31.16
N GLU A 739 9.25 29.40 31.58
CA GLU A 739 9.16 28.73 32.89
C GLU A 739 9.56 27.25 32.79
N GLY A 740 9.89 26.77 31.58
CA GLY A 740 10.27 25.38 31.31
C GLY A 740 9.09 24.42 31.17
N ASN A 741 7.86 24.93 31.07
CA ASN A 741 6.68 24.12 30.80
C ASN A 741 6.48 23.95 29.30
N PHE A 742 5.91 22.82 28.89
CA PHE A 742 5.65 22.55 27.48
C PHE A 742 4.58 23.51 26.91
N VAL A 743 4.87 24.17 25.79
CA VAL A 743 3.92 25.07 25.13
C VAL A 743 2.91 24.23 24.35
N SER A 744 1.69 24.10 24.84
CA SER A 744 0.62 23.47 24.06
C SER A 744 0.10 24.44 23.00
N GLY A 745 0.37 24.14 21.73
CA GLY A 745 -0.38 24.71 20.62
C GLY A 745 -1.86 24.36 20.74
N GLY A 746 -2.73 25.34 20.50
CA GLY A 746 -4.17 25.22 20.70
C GLY A 746 -4.79 23.97 20.07
N ASN A 747 -5.73 23.37 20.80
CA ASN A 747 -6.67 22.31 20.42
C ASN A 747 -6.16 20.90 20.07
N HIS A 748 -4.87 20.59 20.12
CA HIS A 748 -4.40 19.20 20.08
C HIS A 748 -3.45 18.92 21.24
N THR A 749 -4.01 18.28 22.26
CA THR A 749 -3.38 17.92 23.53
C THR A 749 -2.33 16.82 23.34
N VAL A 750 -1.10 17.19 22.97
CA VAL A 750 0.05 16.25 22.97
C VAL A 750 0.66 16.05 24.37
N ALA A 751 -0.05 16.48 25.43
CA ALA A 751 0.41 16.33 26.82
C ALA A 751 -0.67 15.91 27.84
N ASP A 752 -1.88 15.50 27.40
CA ASP A 752 -2.91 14.93 28.31
C ASP A 752 -3.13 13.42 28.12
N GLY A 753 -2.41 12.77 27.18
CA GLY A 753 -2.28 11.31 27.17
C GLY A 753 -1.30 10.88 28.26
N ASP A 754 -1.83 10.54 29.44
CA ASP A 754 -1.22 10.07 30.71
C ASP A 754 0.11 10.66 31.21
N ARG A 755 0.71 11.60 30.46
CA ARG A 755 2.01 12.23 30.68
C ARG A 755 3.20 11.24 30.71
N VAL A 756 2.98 10.00 30.29
CA VAL A 756 3.95 8.90 30.17
C VAL A 756 4.08 8.46 28.70
N HIS A 757 3.28 8.98 27.78
CA HIS A 757 3.35 8.63 26.37
C HIS A 757 3.20 9.89 25.49
N VAL A 758 4.27 10.34 24.83
CA VAL A 758 4.13 11.30 23.72
C VAL A 758 3.56 10.54 22.54
N CYS A 759 2.24 10.45 22.49
CA CYS A 759 1.51 9.80 21.42
C CYS A 759 0.64 10.84 20.72
N TYR A 760 0.94 11.10 19.44
CA TYR A 760 0.00 11.75 18.52
C TYR A 760 -1.23 10.87 18.21
N GLY A 761 -1.38 9.75 18.92
CA GLY A 761 -2.50 8.81 18.82
C GLY A 761 -2.75 8.09 20.15
N LEU A 762 -3.82 8.48 20.83
CA LEU A 762 -4.68 7.55 21.55
C LEU A 762 -5.91 7.29 20.67
N SER A 763 -6.40 6.05 20.70
CA SER A 763 -7.63 5.51 20.08
C SER A 763 -8.31 6.34 18.99
N GLY A 764 -8.06 6.02 17.72
CA GLY A 764 -8.91 6.46 16.59
C GLY A 764 -8.20 7.17 15.44
N VAL A 765 -6.89 7.35 15.53
CA VAL A 765 -6.12 8.08 14.52
C VAL A 765 -5.71 7.16 13.37
N THR A 766 -6.22 7.47 12.17
CA THR A 766 -5.91 6.76 10.91
C THR A 766 -5.32 7.67 9.85
N ALA A 767 -5.18 8.97 10.13
CA ALA A 767 -4.73 9.93 9.15
C ALA A 767 -3.23 9.74 8.84
N PRO A 768 -2.82 9.75 7.56
CA PRO A 768 -1.42 9.61 7.15
C PRO A 768 -0.43 10.55 7.87
N ILE A 769 -0.82 11.81 8.11
CA ILE A 769 0.04 12.79 8.76
C ILE A 769 0.36 12.44 10.22
N ASP A 770 -0.57 11.81 10.94
CA ASP A 770 -0.35 11.47 12.34
C ASP A 770 0.55 10.26 12.50
N LEU A 771 0.42 9.28 11.60
CA LEU A 771 1.34 8.14 11.51
C LEU A 771 2.76 8.60 11.14
N LEU A 772 2.88 9.54 10.21
CA LEU A 772 4.15 10.16 9.85
C LEU A 772 4.78 10.85 11.07
N ARG A 773 4.02 11.71 11.75
CA ARG A 773 4.46 12.48 12.93
C ARG A 773 4.98 11.59 14.04
N GLN A 774 4.24 10.52 14.34
CA GLN A 774 4.61 9.59 15.39
C GLN A 774 5.86 8.77 15.02
N ALA A 775 5.97 8.26 13.79
CA ALA A 775 7.17 7.57 13.33
C ALA A 775 8.41 8.50 13.33
N ALA A 776 8.27 9.74 12.84
CA ALA A 776 9.35 10.73 12.89
C ALA A 776 9.75 11.08 14.34
N PHE A 777 8.78 11.11 15.26
CA PHE A 777 9.07 11.35 16.68
C PHE A 777 9.83 10.19 17.31
N TYR A 778 9.46 8.94 17.01
CA TYR A 778 10.21 7.76 17.42
C TYR A 778 11.64 7.76 16.91
N GLN A 779 11.84 8.14 15.64
CA GLN A 779 13.18 8.35 15.10
C GLN A 779 13.92 9.43 15.89
N GLY A 780 13.29 10.58 16.18
CA GLY A 780 13.90 11.64 16.98
C GLY A 780 14.31 11.19 18.39
N MET A 781 13.49 10.37 19.06
CA MET A 781 13.83 9.81 20.36
C MET A 781 14.97 8.79 20.30
N TYR A 782 14.97 7.94 19.25
CA TYR A 782 16.07 7.03 18.97
C TYR A 782 17.37 7.79 18.73
N GLU A 783 17.29 8.87 17.95
CA GLU A 783 18.33 9.86 17.76
C GLU A 783 18.71 10.60 19.02
N ASP A 784 17.90 10.61 20.09
CA ASP A 784 18.22 11.29 21.35
C ASP A 784 18.82 10.36 22.43
N GLY A 785 19.00 9.08 22.10
CA GLY A 785 19.52 8.10 23.05
C GLY A 785 18.50 7.12 23.61
N MET A 786 17.27 7.06 23.10
CA MET A 786 16.37 5.95 23.44
C MET A 786 16.82 4.65 22.74
N PRO A 787 17.07 3.54 23.46
CA PRO A 787 17.40 2.27 22.82
C PRO A 787 16.17 1.60 22.20
N ALA A 788 16.30 1.13 20.96
CA ALA A 788 15.37 0.15 20.40
C ALA A 788 15.76 -1.25 20.88
N VAL A 789 14.81 -2.19 20.93
CA VAL A 789 15.12 -3.57 21.31
C VAL A 789 15.76 -4.32 20.14
N GLY A 790 16.87 -5.02 20.40
CA GLY A 790 17.61 -5.81 19.41
C GLY A 790 18.73 -5.03 18.68
N ASP A 791 18.70 -3.71 18.74
CA ASP A 791 19.73 -2.81 18.24
C ASP A 791 19.86 -1.66 19.24
N GLY A 792 20.91 -1.66 20.07
CA GLY A 792 21.04 -0.69 21.17
C GLY A 792 20.96 0.75 20.65
N ALA A 793 20.72 1.71 21.56
CA ALA A 793 20.58 3.13 21.19
C ALA A 793 21.66 3.53 20.18
N CYS A 794 21.26 3.90 18.97
CA CYS A 794 22.16 4.40 17.93
C CYS A 794 21.73 5.81 17.51
N PRO A 795 22.04 6.81 18.34
CA PRO A 795 21.68 8.19 18.07
C PRO A 795 22.36 8.68 16.79
N PHE A 796 21.57 8.96 15.76
CA PHE A 796 22.05 9.49 14.48
C PHE A 796 21.93 11.00 14.48
N TYR A 797 22.96 11.72 14.91
CA TYR A 797 22.92 13.17 14.84
C TYR A 797 23.63 13.68 13.60
N SER A 798 23.02 14.60 12.87
CA SER A 798 23.77 15.38 11.89
C SER A 798 24.65 16.39 12.63
N PHE A 799 25.96 16.21 12.55
CA PHE A 799 26.95 17.24 12.79
C PHE A 799 26.71 18.40 11.82
N ASP A 800 26.50 19.60 12.34
CA ASP A 800 26.19 20.80 11.53
C ASP A 800 27.40 21.36 10.78
N GLY A 801 28.56 20.71 10.90
CA GLY A 801 29.78 21.11 10.20
C GLY A 801 29.82 20.67 8.74
N LYS A 802 30.67 21.34 7.96
CA LYS A 802 30.98 21.02 6.58
C LYS A 802 32.04 19.93 6.48
N GLU A 803 31.80 18.95 5.61
CA GLU A 803 32.81 17.97 5.20
C GLU A 803 34.02 18.68 4.56
N GLY A 804 35.22 18.16 4.82
CA GLY A 804 36.47 18.73 4.32
C GLY A 804 36.96 20.01 5.04
N GLU A 805 36.20 20.56 6.00
CA GLU A 805 36.67 21.63 6.89
C GLU A 805 37.49 21.05 8.06
N LYS A 806 38.53 21.77 8.49
CA LYS A 806 39.35 21.39 9.66
C LYS A 806 38.64 21.76 10.95
N TYR A 807 38.53 20.80 11.88
CA TYR A 807 37.99 21.00 13.21
C TYR A 807 39.02 20.73 14.30
N TYR A 808 38.94 21.50 15.38
CA TYR A 808 39.81 21.42 16.54
C TYR A 808 38.97 21.12 17.77
N LEU A 809 39.30 20.04 18.48
CA LEU A 809 38.46 19.50 19.54
C LEU A 809 38.95 19.98 20.91
N THR A 810 38.09 20.65 21.67
CA THR A 810 38.34 21.05 23.07
C THR A 810 37.19 20.57 23.98
N ASN A 811 37.45 20.37 25.28
CA ASN A 811 36.47 19.80 26.21
C ASN A 811 35.70 20.88 27.00
N GLU A 812 34.41 20.62 27.29
CA GLU A 812 33.56 21.57 28.03
C GLU A 812 34.05 21.86 29.47
N LYS A 813 34.57 20.89 30.22
CA LYS A 813 34.98 21.13 31.62
C LYS A 813 36.41 21.62 31.77
N TYR A 814 37.33 20.95 31.08
CA TYR A 814 38.78 21.11 31.24
C TYR A 814 39.44 21.69 30.00
N GLY A 815 38.64 22.04 28.99
CA GLY A 815 39.11 22.78 27.84
C GLY A 815 39.26 24.25 28.12
N THR A 816 40.17 24.80 27.35
CA THR A 816 40.46 26.21 27.23
C THR A 816 40.73 26.45 25.76
N ILE A 817 40.82 27.71 25.33
CA ILE A 817 41.35 28.03 23.99
C ILE A 817 42.83 27.59 23.81
N LYS A 818 43.45 26.93 24.81
CA LYS A 818 44.83 26.49 24.77
C LYS A 818 45.00 24.97 24.87
N LYS A 819 43.92 24.18 24.76
CA LYS A 819 44.01 22.73 24.93
C LYS A 819 43.13 21.97 23.94
N PHE A 820 43.77 21.11 23.14
CA PHE A 820 43.14 20.44 22.01
C PHE A 820 43.55 18.98 21.90
N VAL A 821 42.68 18.14 21.32
CA VAL A 821 42.98 16.74 21.05
C VAL A 821 43.96 16.65 19.89
N ALA A 822 45.11 16.02 20.12
CA ALA A 822 46.17 15.85 19.14
C ALA A 822 46.60 14.40 19.00
N THR A 823 47.08 14.03 17.81
CA THR A 823 47.73 12.73 17.59
C THR A 823 49.21 12.77 17.99
N LEU A 824 49.72 11.65 18.52
CA LEU A 824 51.13 11.43 18.79
C LEU A 824 51.74 10.52 17.70
N PRO A 825 53.06 10.58 17.44
CA PRO A 825 53.74 9.70 16.48
C PRO A 825 53.54 8.20 16.76
N THR A 826 53.23 7.84 18.00
CA THR A 826 52.95 6.46 18.43
C THR A 826 51.55 5.95 18.03
N GLY A 827 50.72 6.78 17.40
CA GLY A 827 49.32 6.47 17.10
C GLY A 827 48.39 6.59 18.31
N ARG A 828 48.86 7.14 19.43
CA ARG A 828 48.01 7.48 20.60
C ARG A 828 47.47 8.90 20.44
N ILE A 829 46.32 9.17 21.04
CA ILE A 829 45.79 10.54 21.19
C ILE A 829 46.21 11.14 22.52
N SER A 830 46.36 12.46 22.55
CA SER A 830 46.70 13.24 23.75
C SER A 830 45.90 14.54 23.81
N TYR A 831 45.68 15.05 25.02
CA TYR A 831 45.07 16.36 25.22
C TYR A 831 46.16 17.42 25.39
N LYS A 832 46.62 17.94 24.26
CA LYS A 832 47.81 18.77 24.13
C LYS A 832 47.52 20.21 24.52
N THR A 833 48.36 20.78 25.36
CA THR A 833 48.39 22.23 25.61
C THR A 833 49.18 22.92 24.50
N ILE A 834 48.56 23.90 23.83
CA ILE A 834 49.12 24.65 22.70
C ILE A 834 48.48 26.05 22.64
N ASP A 835 49.23 27.07 22.24
CA ASP A 835 48.67 28.43 22.12
C ASP A 835 47.62 28.50 20.99
N ILE A 836 46.57 29.30 21.16
CA ILE A 836 45.49 29.45 20.18
C ILE A 836 46.01 29.99 18.83
N ASN A 837 47.05 30.81 18.84
CA ASN A 837 47.64 31.35 17.60
C ASN A 837 48.51 30.31 16.88
N GLU A 838 49.01 29.30 17.61
CA GLU A 838 49.81 28.22 17.07
C GLU A 838 48.94 27.06 16.58
N VAL A 839 47.82 26.75 17.27
CA VAL A 839 46.98 25.59 16.94
C VAL A 839 46.40 25.66 15.53
N ALA A 840 46.10 26.87 15.04
CA ALA A 840 45.56 27.08 13.70
C ALA A 840 46.46 26.53 12.57
N ASN A 841 47.75 26.34 12.86
CA ASN A 841 48.76 25.83 11.92
C ASN A 841 49.30 24.45 12.32
N ASP A 842 48.75 23.80 13.36
CA ASP A 842 49.17 22.48 13.81
C ASP A 842 48.16 21.41 13.38
N ASP A 843 48.41 20.79 12.23
CA ASP A 843 47.54 19.76 11.66
C ASP A 843 47.51 18.46 12.49
N ASN A 844 48.38 18.31 13.49
CA ASN A 844 48.26 17.22 14.48
C ASN A 844 47.08 17.42 15.44
N CYS A 845 46.61 18.67 15.60
CA CYS A 845 45.45 19.04 16.41
C CYS A 845 44.17 19.15 15.58
N ALA A 846 44.27 19.09 14.26
CA ALA A 846 43.16 19.25 13.33
C ALA A 846 42.58 17.90 12.89
N TRP A 847 41.26 17.87 12.69
CA TRP A 847 40.49 16.68 12.35
C TRP A 847 39.46 16.97 11.26
N TYR A 848 39.31 16.06 10.31
CA TYR A 848 38.17 15.98 9.40
C TYR A 848 37.08 15.11 10.04
N VAL A 849 35.83 15.56 9.93
CA VAL A 849 34.66 14.84 10.44
C VAL A 849 33.77 14.49 9.26
N ASN A 850 33.66 13.20 8.96
CA ASN A 850 32.90 12.71 7.81
C ASN A 850 31.76 11.80 8.30
N TYR A 851 30.57 11.97 7.75
CA TYR A 851 29.41 11.15 8.07
C TYR A 851 29.27 10.03 7.04
N ASP A 852 29.13 8.78 7.49
CA ASP A 852 28.77 7.65 6.64
C ASP A 852 27.26 7.40 6.71
N PRO A 853 26.50 7.73 5.65
CA PRO A 853 25.05 7.58 5.65
C PRO A 853 24.58 6.12 5.63
N LYS A 854 25.45 5.14 5.33
CA LYS A 854 25.09 3.72 5.31
C LYS A 854 25.11 3.11 6.70
N THR A 855 26.12 3.44 7.49
CA THR A 855 26.28 2.94 8.86
C THR A 855 25.64 3.86 9.89
N GLY A 856 25.48 5.15 9.54
CA GLY A 856 25.01 6.21 10.40
C GLY A 856 26.07 6.71 11.39
N PHE A 857 27.34 6.38 11.19
CA PHE A 857 28.44 6.77 12.07
C PHE A 857 29.34 7.84 11.45
N TYR A 858 30.11 8.48 12.31
CA TYR A 858 31.15 9.43 11.94
C TYR A 858 32.51 8.75 11.88
N HIS A 859 33.31 9.16 10.91
CA HIS A 859 34.72 8.83 10.80
C HIS A 859 35.54 10.10 10.98
N ILE A 860 36.29 10.15 12.09
CA ILE A 860 37.09 11.31 12.45
C ILE A 860 38.54 11.02 12.05
N GLN A 861 39.08 11.79 11.12
CA GLN A 861 40.42 11.58 10.55
C GLN A 861 41.34 12.73 10.93
N ASN A 862 42.52 12.43 11.46
CA ASN A 862 43.51 13.47 11.74
C ASN A 862 44.10 14.00 10.42
N VAL A 863 44.25 15.32 10.33
CA VAL A 863 44.69 16.02 9.11
C VAL A 863 46.16 15.72 8.78
N GLU A 864 47.07 15.82 9.75
CA GLU A 864 48.52 15.62 9.52
C GLU A 864 48.85 14.17 9.11
N THR A 865 48.31 13.20 9.86
CA THR A 865 48.72 11.80 9.72
C THR A 865 47.84 10.99 8.78
N GLY A 866 46.66 11.49 8.42
CA GLY A 866 45.63 10.76 7.67
C GLY A 866 45.05 9.56 8.42
N ARG A 867 45.38 9.38 9.71
CA ARG A 867 44.92 8.26 10.54
C ARG A 867 43.54 8.55 11.13
N TYR A 868 42.69 7.54 11.18
CA TYR A 868 41.34 7.63 11.75
C TYR A 868 41.37 7.39 13.26
N LEU A 869 40.50 8.09 13.98
CA LEU A 869 40.20 7.78 15.38
C LEU A 869 39.56 6.39 15.46
N SER A 870 40.20 5.47 16.17
CA SER A 870 39.81 4.06 16.25
C SER A 870 39.76 3.59 17.69
N PHE A 871 38.71 2.85 18.03
CA PHE A 871 38.58 2.14 19.30
C PHE A 871 39.23 0.75 19.22
N ARG A 872 40.38 0.58 19.86
CA ARG A 872 41.13 -0.70 19.85
C ARG A 872 41.72 -0.96 21.23
N SER A 873 41.73 -2.23 21.64
CA SER A 873 42.29 -2.65 22.93
C SER A 873 41.73 -1.88 24.14
N GLY A 874 40.43 -1.55 24.10
CA GLY A 874 39.73 -0.86 25.19
C GLY A 874 39.99 0.65 25.29
N THR A 875 40.57 1.28 24.26
CA THR A 875 40.83 2.73 24.28
C THR A 875 40.75 3.37 22.88
N PHE A 876 40.63 4.70 22.82
CA PHE A 876 40.71 5.46 21.58
C PHE A 876 42.17 5.72 21.20
N THR A 877 42.50 5.42 19.95
CA THR A 877 43.81 5.60 19.32
C THR A 877 43.63 6.15 17.91
N THR A 878 44.70 6.40 17.16
CA THR A 878 44.61 6.68 15.72
C THR A 878 45.20 5.51 14.92
N GLN A 879 44.53 5.09 13.84
CA GLN A 879 45.01 4.05 12.94
C GLN A 879 44.97 4.45 11.46
N ALA A 880 46.03 4.07 10.74
CA ALA A 880 46.01 4.08 9.29
C ALA A 880 45.25 2.82 8.85
N VAL A 881 44.15 3.01 8.16
CA VAL A 881 43.33 1.91 7.65
C VAL A 881 43.09 2.10 6.15
N ASN A 882 43.17 1.01 5.39
CA ASN A 882 42.87 1.00 3.96
C ASN A 882 41.36 0.82 3.69
N THR A 883 40.63 0.34 4.69
CA THR A 883 39.18 0.12 4.64
C THR A 883 38.65 0.34 6.05
N LEU A 884 37.62 1.18 6.18
CA LEU A 884 37.00 1.47 7.46
C LEU A 884 36.27 0.24 7.99
N THR A 885 36.38 0.01 9.29
CA THR A 885 35.69 -1.09 9.99
C THR A 885 34.89 -0.51 11.16
N GLY A 886 34.09 -1.34 11.84
CA GLY A 886 33.37 -0.90 13.05
C GLY A 886 34.26 -0.42 14.21
N ALA A 887 35.60 -0.56 14.11
CA ALA A 887 36.52 0.03 15.07
C ALA A 887 36.69 1.55 14.88
N GLU A 888 36.43 2.07 13.68
CA GLU A 888 36.54 3.50 13.33
C GLU A 888 35.21 4.25 13.44
N ASP A 889 34.11 3.52 13.64
CA ASP A 889 32.78 4.09 13.79
C ASP A 889 32.67 4.87 15.11
N ILE A 890 32.46 6.18 14.99
CA ILE A 890 32.22 7.09 16.10
C ILE A 890 30.79 7.58 16.05
N HIS A 891 30.14 7.50 17.19
CA HIS A 891 28.83 8.09 17.40
C HIS A 891 29.02 9.48 18.05
N MET A 892 28.49 10.50 17.39
CA MET A 892 28.49 11.88 17.87
C MET A 892 27.09 12.26 18.34
N MET A 893 26.95 12.71 19.59
CA MET A 893 25.69 13.19 20.15
C MET A 893 25.85 14.63 20.65
N PRO A 894 25.05 15.61 20.20
CA PRO A 894 25.08 16.95 20.73
C PRO A 894 24.62 16.98 22.18
N SER A 895 25.30 17.77 22.99
CA SER A 895 24.79 18.18 24.30
C SER A 895 23.47 18.92 24.14
N ARG A 896 22.53 18.70 25.06
CA ARG A 896 21.29 19.50 25.11
C ARG A 896 21.59 20.96 25.42
N LEU A 897 22.72 21.23 26.09
CA LEU A 897 23.19 22.57 26.41
C LEU A 897 24.22 23.06 25.39
N THR A 898 24.29 24.37 25.22
CA THR A 898 25.40 25.03 24.54
C THR A 898 26.45 25.45 25.54
N MET A 899 27.69 25.59 25.05
CA MET A 899 28.80 26.13 25.81
C MET A 899 29.26 27.46 25.22
N THR A 900 29.63 28.40 26.09
CA THR A 900 30.15 29.70 25.68
C THR A 900 31.67 29.73 25.84
N ILE A 901 32.35 30.15 24.78
CA ILE A 901 33.78 30.44 24.75
C ILE A 901 33.93 31.97 24.77
N GLU A 902 34.55 32.49 25.84
CA GLU A 902 34.80 33.92 26.02
C GLU A 902 36.31 34.22 25.98
N THR A 903 36.67 35.13 25.08
CA THR A 903 38.00 35.74 25.00
C THR A 903 37.94 37.20 25.45
N ASP A 904 39.02 37.97 25.26
CA ASP A 904 39.01 39.40 25.59
C ASP A 904 38.09 40.20 24.65
N ASP A 905 37.99 39.76 23.38
CA ASP A 905 37.29 40.51 22.31
C ASP A 905 36.09 39.76 21.70
N THR A 906 35.95 38.45 21.95
CA THR A 906 34.94 37.59 21.31
C THR A 906 34.22 36.70 22.32
N THR A 907 32.90 36.63 22.19
CA THR A 907 32.04 35.63 22.85
C THR A 907 31.40 34.76 21.78
N MET A 908 31.65 33.45 21.85
CA MET A 908 31.14 32.47 20.89
C MET A 908 30.32 31.40 21.62
N THR A 909 29.13 31.12 21.11
CA THR A 909 28.30 30.01 21.58
C THR A 909 28.51 28.82 20.64
N ILE A 910 28.80 27.65 21.20
CA ILE A 910 29.04 26.43 20.42
C ILE A 910 28.34 25.24 21.05
N LYS A 911 27.89 24.31 20.21
CA LYS A 911 27.30 23.04 20.64
C LYS A 911 28.40 22.00 20.83
N PRO A 912 28.61 21.45 22.04
CA PRO A 912 29.57 20.37 22.23
C PRO A 912 28.90 19.00 22.00
N TYR A 913 29.71 17.95 21.79
CA TYR A 913 29.26 16.61 21.45
C TYR A 913 29.94 15.53 22.31
N TRP A 914 29.21 14.49 22.71
CA TRP A 914 29.80 13.23 23.15
C TRP A 914 30.40 12.49 21.96
N LEU A 915 31.57 11.87 22.17
CA LEU A 915 32.26 11.03 21.17
C LEU A 915 32.29 9.59 21.68
N ALA A 916 31.23 8.85 21.37
CA ALA A 916 31.02 7.48 21.78
C ALA A 916 31.49 6.50 20.70
N ARG A 917 31.83 5.29 21.11
CA ARG A 917 32.07 4.18 20.19
C ARG A 917 30.78 3.81 19.45
N GLY A 918 30.88 3.59 18.15
CA GLY A 918 29.76 3.20 17.28
C GLY A 918 29.39 1.71 17.36
N ASN A 919 29.24 1.15 18.57
CA ASN A 919 28.97 -0.29 18.78
C ASN A 919 27.51 -0.62 19.16
N ARG A 920 26.56 0.32 18.98
CA ARG A 920 25.11 0.12 19.19
C ARG A 920 24.77 -0.61 20.49
N VAL A 921 25.41 -0.20 21.58
CA VAL A 921 25.10 -0.66 22.94
C VAL A 921 24.51 0.48 23.75
N GLU A 922 23.71 0.17 24.76
CA GLU A 922 22.98 1.17 25.55
C GLU A 922 23.91 2.20 26.23
N SER A 923 25.05 1.73 26.74
CA SER A 923 26.08 2.55 27.37
C SER A 923 27.40 2.25 26.66
N PRO A 924 27.74 2.97 25.57
CA PRO A 924 28.98 2.78 24.84
C PRO A 924 30.14 3.47 25.55
N GLU A 925 31.36 3.01 25.24
CA GLU A 925 32.58 3.68 25.67
C GLU A 925 32.68 5.08 25.03
N VAL A 926 33.04 6.10 25.81
CA VAL A 926 33.06 7.51 25.36
C VAL A 926 34.40 8.17 25.66
N LEU A 927 34.85 9.07 24.78
CA LEU A 927 36.06 9.85 25.01
C LEU A 927 35.83 10.89 26.12
N SER A 928 36.71 10.92 27.13
CA SER A 928 36.59 11.83 28.27
C SER A 928 37.92 12.48 28.67
N ALA A 929 37.83 13.73 29.13
CA ALA A 929 38.96 14.45 29.71
C ALA A 929 39.16 14.08 31.18
N VAL A 930 40.41 13.91 31.61
CA VAL A 930 40.74 13.49 32.98
C VAL A 930 40.83 14.68 33.94
N SER A 931 41.63 15.68 33.59
CA SER A 931 41.82 16.89 34.40
C SER A 931 42.40 18.04 33.55
N ALA A 932 42.34 19.26 34.07
CA ALA A 932 42.94 20.44 33.44
C ALA A 932 44.46 20.29 33.20
N THR A 933 45.19 19.56 34.04
CA THR A 933 46.65 19.40 33.96
C THR A 933 47.12 18.13 33.24
N SER A 934 46.25 17.13 33.08
CA SER A 934 46.60 15.86 32.42
C SER A 934 46.60 15.98 30.89
N SER A 935 47.60 15.43 30.22
CA SER A 935 47.60 15.22 28.75
C SER A 935 46.95 13.88 28.35
N SER A 936 46.63 13.03 29.33
CA SER A 936 45.94 11.75 29.10
C SER A 936 44.43 11.92 29.03
N LEU A 937 43.81 11.12 28.16
CA LEU A 937 42.36 10.97 28.03
C LEU A 937 41.92 9.65 28.65
N SER A 938 40.66 9.58 29.10
CA SER A 938 40.06 8.37 29.64
C SER A 938 38.89 7.91 28.77
N VAL A 939 38.44 6.68 29.01
CA VAL A 939 37.37 6.05 28.26
C VAL A 939 36.33 5.43 29.22
N PRO A 940 35.54 6.27 29.93
CA PRO A 940 34.43 5.79 30.74
C PRO A 940 33.25 5.33 29.86
N GLN A 941 32.17 4.89 30.52
CA GLN A 941 30.88 4.68 29.86
C GLN A 941 30.16 6.02 29.64
N LEU A 942 29.37 6.09 28.57
CA LEU A 942 28.56 7.26 28.22
C LEU A 942 27.64 7.67 29.38
N ASN A 943 27.68 8.94 29.73
CA ASN A 943 26.86 9.54 30.75
C ASN A 943 25.98 10.63 30.11
N PHE A 944 24.67 10.40 30.10
CA PHE A 944 23.67 11.24 29.44
C PHE A 944 23.28 12.48 30.23
N TYR A 945 23.79 12.73 31.44
CA TYR A 945 23.46 13.94 32.20
C TYR A 945 24.17 15.16 31.64
N ASP A 946 23.51 16.32 31.64
CA ASP A 946 24.13 17.59 31.19
C ASP A 946 25.33 17.99 32.06
N THR A 947 25.44 17.43 33.26
CA THR A 947 26.58 17.61 34.17
C THR A 947 27.81 16.78 33.80
N ALA A 948 27.72 15.89 32.79
CA ALA A 948 28.81 15.05 32.30
C ALA A 948 29.84 15.82 31.44
N THR A 949 30.13 17.07 31.79
CA THR A 949 30.90 18.04 31.00
C THR A 949 32.33 17.61 30.66
N VAL A 950 32.88 16.59 31.32
CA VAL A 950 34.16 15.97 30.94
C VAL A 950 34.10 15.09 29.69
N GLN A 951 32.89 14.70 29.27
CA GLN A 951 32.64 13.87 28.08
C GLN A 951 32.20 14.71 26.86
N HIS A 952 31.95 16.00 27.04
CA HIS A 952 31.46 16.89 25.99
C HIS A 952 32.63 17.57 25.26
N TRP A 953 32.65 17.49 23.93
CA TRP A 953 33.72 18.00 23.07
C TRP A 953 33.18 19.00 22.06
N ALA A 954 33.67 20.24 22.11
CA ALA A 954 33.37 21.26 21.11
C ALA A 954 34.28 21.11 19.89
N PHE A 955 33.68 21.23 18.70
CA PHE A 955 34.35 21.15 17.40
C PHE A 955 34.49 22.55 16.82
N LEU A 956 35.64 23.18 17.03
CA LEU A 956 35.90 24.54 16.51
C LEU A 956 36.43 24.45 15.09
N SER A 957 35.73 25.06 14.14
CA SER A 957 36.17 25.13 12.76
C SER A 957 37.42 26.02 12.62
N ALA A 958 38.21 25.83 11.56
CA ALA A 958 39.36 26.71 11.30
C ALA A 958 38.99 28.20 11.26
N THR A 959 37.79 28.52 10.74
CA THR A 959 37.26 29.89 10.73
C THR A 959 36.98 30.40 12.14
N GLN A 960 36.43 29.55 13.00
CA GLN A 960 36.14 29.88 14.40
C GLN A 960 37.42 30.02 15.24
N ILE A 961 38.42 29.16 15.03
CA ILE A 961 39.73 29.28 15.67
C ILE A 961 40.39 30.62 15.33
N ALA A 962 40.32 31.06 14.07
CA ALA A 962 40.87 32.35 13.65
C ALA A 962 40.19 33.57 14.29
N GLN A 963 38.95 33.42 14.80
CA GLN A 963 38.22 34.48 15.50
C GLN A 963 38.56 34.56 17.00
N LEU A 964 39.16 33.51 17.58
CA LEU A 964 39.50 33.46 19.00
C LEU A 964 40.89 34.10 19.24
N THR A 965 40.92 35.37 19.64
CA THR A 965 42.15 36.12 19.98
C THR A 965 42.18 36.51 21.47
N GLY A 966 43.33 36.41 22.15
CA GLY A 966 43.50 36.96 23.51
C GLY A 966 44.03 35.98 24.57
N ASN A 967 44.28 36.47 25.78
CA ASN A 967 45.08 35.81 26.82
C ASN A 967 44.39 35.75 28.19
N LYS A 968 43.07 35.63 28.22
CA LYS A 968 42.34 35.28 29.45
C LYS A 968 42.71 33.85 29.87
N ASN A 969 43.51 33.77 30.93
CA ASN A 969 43.70 32.53 31.69
C ASN A 969 42.37 32.21 32.39
N ASP A 970 41.87 31.00 32.19
CA ASP A 970 40.78 30.38 32.96
C ASP A 970 39.39 31.04 32.91
N THR A 971 38.91 31.49 31.74
CA THR A 971 37.46 31.74 31.62
C THR A 971 36.74 30.39 31.54
N ALA A 972 36.09 30.03 32.66
CA ALA A 972 35.21 28.88 32.75
C ALA A 972 34.23 28.87 31.58
N ILE A 973 34.18 27.74 30.89
CA ILE A 973 33.07 27.39 30.03
C ILE A 973 31.83 27.40 30.94
N LYS A 974 30.97 28.39 30.74
CA LYS A 974 29.72 28.52 31.51
C LYS A 974 28.64 27.74 30.79
N ASN A 975 28.00 26.82 31.49
CA ASN A 975 26.77 26.19 31.04
C ASN A 975 25.71 27.28 30.94
N LEU A 976 25.10 27.44 29.77
CA LEU A 976 23.83 28.15 29.69
C LEU A 976 22.75 27.23 30.28
N THR A 977 21.97 27.73 31.24
CA THR A 977 20.83 27.02 31.85
C THR A 977 19.58 27.05 30.98
N THR A 978 19.68 27.59 29.77
CA THR A 978 18.54 27.74 28.85
C THR A 978 18.83 26.92 27.59
N PRO A 979 17.94 26.00 27.19
CA PRO A 979 17.94 25.46 25.84
C PRO A 979 17.95 26.60 24.83
N LEU A 980 18.59 26.42 23.67
CA LEU A 980 18.40 27.34 22.56
C LEU A 980 16.90 27.39 22.24
N SER A 981 16.28 28.57 22.32
CA SER A 981 14.97 28.78 21.70
C SER A 981 15.09 28.54 20.19
N GLN A 982 14.10 27.90 19.58
CA GLN A 982 14.15 27.64 18.14
C GLN A 982 14.04 28.97 17.41
N GLY A 983 15.08 29.30 16.65
CA GLY A 983 15.19 30.56 15.94
C GLY A 983 16.27 31.48 16.50
N GLU A 984 17.45 30.95 16.80
CA GLU A 984 18.63 31.81 16.88
C GLU A 984 18.73 32.63 15.59
N GLU A 985 18.95 33.94 15.74
CA GLU A 985 19.12 34.85 14.62
C GLU A 985 20.37 34.44 13.84
N VAL A 986 20.17 33.74 12.72
CA VAL A 986 21.28 33.32 11.87
C VAL A 986 21.71 34.49 11.00
N LEU A 987 22.92 34.98 11.23
CA LEU A 987 23.54 36.03 10.44
C LEU A 987 24.09 35.41 9.15
N TYR A 988 23.58 35.83 7.99
CA TYR A 988 24.14 35.44 6.68
C TYR A 988 24.84 36.62 6.01
N ASN A 989 25.92 36.35 5.29
CA ASN A 989 26.47 37.31 4.32
C ASN A 989 25.65 37.29 3.02
N LEU A 990 25.94 38.22 2.12
CA LEU A 990 25.27 38.31 0.81
C LEU A 990 25.51 37.10 -0.11
N GLN A 991 26.46 36.23 0.23
CA GLN A 991 26.79 34.99 -0.47
C GLN A 991 26.10 33.76 0.16
N GLY A 992 25.21 33.95 1.13
CA GLY A 992 24.48 32.86 1.78
C GLY A 992 25.32 32.06 2.78
N GLN A 993 26.54 32.51 3.09
CA GLN A 993 27.38 31.86 4.09
C GLN A 993 26.91 32.28 5.49
N ARG A 994 26.54 31.29 6.30
CA ARG A 994 26.24 31.42 7.72
C ARG A 994 27.47 31.94 8.46
N ILE A 995 27.37 33.12 9.05
CA ILE A 995 28.47 33.81 9.74
C ILE A 995 28.50 33.48 11.25
N SER A 996 27.33 33.30 11.90
CA SER A 996 27.25 33.02 13.35
C SER A 996 25.85 32.59 13.80
N VAL A 997 25.76 31.92 14.96
CA VAL A 997 24.55 31.69 15.78
C VAL A 997 24.77 32.32 17.15
N ASN A 998 24.08 33.43 17.45
CA ASN A 998 24.01 33.93 18.82
C ASN A 998 22.87 34.95 19.02
N SER A 999 22.21 34.90 20.17
CA SER A 999 21.17 35.84 20.63
C SER A 999 21.68 37.24 21.02
N VAL A 1000 22.96 37.54 20.75
CA VAL A 1000 23.66 38.76 21.19
C VAL A 1000 23.68 39.87 20.12
N PHE A 1001 23.24 39.62 18.89
CA PHE A 1001 23.31 40.60 17.79
C PHE A 1001 22.12 41.57 17.67
N SER A 1002 21.30 41.67 18.73
CA SER A 1002 20.24 42.68 18.82
C SER A 1002 20.76 44.13 18.87
N ALA A 1003 22.09 44.36 18.88
CA ALA A 1003 22.72 45.67 18.74
C ALA A 1003 23.52 45.78 17.42
N PRO A 1004 23.14 46.66 16.47
CA PRO A 1004 23.86 46.89 15.20
C PRO A 1004 25.30 47.41 15.33
N SER A 1005 25.77 47.75 16.54
CA SER A 1005 27.04 48.43 16.80
C SER A 1005 28.28 47.53 16.80
N VAL A 1006 28.13 46.21 16.66
CA VAL A 1006 29.23 45.22 16.79
C VAL A 1006 29.64 44.58 15.45
N LEU A 1007 28.96 44.91 14.35
CA LEU A 1007 29.23 44.34 13.02
C LEU A 1007 30.14 45.27 12.18
N PRO A 1008 31.07 44.73 11.38
CA PRO A 1008 31.79 45.51 10.38
C PRO A 1008 30.84 46.20 9.38
N LYS A 1009 31.28 47.29 8.75
CA LYS A 1009 30.48 47.98 7.72
C LYS A 1009 30.18 47.01 6.56
N GLY A 1010 28.91 46.77 6.29
CA GLY A 1010 28.52 45.75 5.33
C GLY A 1010 27.01 45.51 5.27
N VAL A 1011 26.62 44.58 4.39
CA VAL A 1011 25.22 44.17 4.22
C VAL A 1011 25.07 42.76 4.73
N TYR A 1012 24.12 42.56 5.63
CA TYR A 1012 23.86 41.30 6.30
C TYR A 1012 22.38 40.92 6.19
N ILE A 1013 22.07 39.65 6.40
CA ILE A 1013 20.70 39.17 6.51
C ILE A 1013 20.50 38.63 7.94
N ILE A 1014 19.56 39.24 8.67
CA ILE A 1014 19.13 38.83 10.02
C ILE A 1014 17.61 38.68 9.97
N ASN A 1015 17.06 37.55 10.42
CA ASN A 1015 15.62 37.28 10.47
C ASN A 1015 14.91 37.61 9.14
N HIS A 1016 15.49 37.18 8.01
CA HIS A 1016 14.94 37.40 6.67
C HIS A 1016 14.84 38.88 6.24
N LYS A 1017 15.55 39.80 6.93
CA LYS A 1017 15.64 41.22 6.57
C LYS A 1017 17.08 41.59 6.22
N LYS A 1018 17.23 42.35 5.14
CA LYS A 1018 18.51 42.91 4.70
C LYS A 1018 18.85 44.12 5.58
N ILE A 1019 19.94 44.04 6.34
CA ILE A 1019 20.39 45.10 7.26
C ILE A 1019 21.68 45.69 6.72
N PHE A 1020 21.73 47.01 6.65
CA PHE A 1020 22.92 47.77 6.28
C PHE A 1020 23.58 48.31 7.55
N VAL A 1021 24.77 47.81 7.87
CA VAL A 1021 25.59 48.30 8.98
C VAL A 1021 26.50 49.40 8.41
N LYS A 1022 26.28 50.65 8.84
CA LYS A 1022 26.85 51.87 8.24
C LYS A 1022 28.21 52.28 8.78
#